data_AF-A0A1L7AHS1-F1
#
_entry.id   AF-A0A1L7AHS1-F1
#
_cell.length_a   1.000
_cell.length_b   1.000
_cell.length_c   1.000
_cell.angle_alpha   90.00
_cell.angle_beta   90.00
_cell.angle_gamma   90.00
#
_symmetry.space_group_name_H-M   'P 1'
#
loop_
_entity.id
_entity.type
_entity.pdbx_description
1 polymer ?
#
loop_
_entity_poly.entity_id
_entity_poly.type
_entity_poly.pdbx_seq_one_letter_code
_entity_poly.pdbx_strand_id
1 'polypeptide(L)'
;MSLATRLDVPVAAPAPFDAFAASVQVQPPLRAAITRHERAAEPDCIARLLPDATLPAPLAARAADTATRLVEALRRKGTRGAVEGLVQEFSLSSQEGVALMCLAEALLRIPDTATRDALIRDKIGGGDWRSHLGHSPSLFVNAATWGLVVTGRLATTSSETGLSHALTRLIARGGEPVIRKGVDLAMRMMGEQFVTGQTIAEALVRARKMEAKGFRYSYDMLGEAATTAADAERYGRDYETAIHAIGQAAAGRGIYEGPGISIKLSALHPRYSRAQRDRVMAELLPRVAMLAGLAKRYDIGLNIDAEEADRLDLSLDILEALCLDPALAGWDGLGFVVQAYQKRAPFVLDFVIDLARRSGHRLMIRLVKGAYWDSEIKRAQVDGLEDFPVFTRKRHTDVSYLACARKLLEARDAVFPQFATHNAQTLASIHALSGSLAGDSFRVGDHEFQCLHGMGEPLYEEVVGPGKLDRPCRIYAPVGTHETLLAYLVRRLLENGANSSFVNRIQDPAVTMEALVADPAAQVAAEQPAGGPNPRIALPRDLFGAERVNSLGLNLSNEAELARLAAALQDSAARDWHAAPLLAGMKGQGMPRPVLNPANHRDQVGLVAEASPEAVESALRIATENAASWAAEPPEARAACLFRAADLLEQRMPVLLGLLVREAGKSFANAVAEVREAVDFLRYYGAQARREFRNDTHRALGPVLCISPWNFPLAIFTGQVAAALAAGNPVIAKPAEETPLIAAQAVGILHEAGIPAGALQLLPGDGTVGAALVADARIHGVMFTGSTEVAKRIQAELAKRLNPGGAPVPLIAETGGQNALVVDSSALAEQVVGDVLISAFDSAGQRCSALRVLCLQEDVAERILAMLRGALAELSTGNPDRLSTDIGPVISVEARDGILAHVEAMRAAGHPVHQSVLPEECRHGTFVPPTIIEIDSLDALTREVFGPVLHVLRFRRDGIEALMRAVEATGYGLTFGVHSRIDETIQRVTTLARAGNIYVNRNLVGAVVGVQPFGGHGLSGTGPKAGGPLYLRRLLAARPAATGLLAGAVPEHLRAWAAWLAGRGEAVAAAEAEALGAATPAGLVLELPGPVGERNTYATEPRGSVLCHAADAATLHRAITAALAAGNRALVAAGGARLEAPLPPALAGWVREAGPAALPDVQAVLFGGTEEALKALAQHLASLDGPIVPVHAIGGESGFPAEFLLLERSVSTNTAAAGGNAKLMMLG
;
A
#
# COMPACT_ATOMS: atom_id res chain seq x y z
N MET A 1 52.35 14.53 35.91
CA MET A 1 51.82 15.17 34.68
C MET A 1 50.30 15.22 34.81
N SER A 2 49.75 16.43 34.77
CA SER A 2 48.37 16.77 35.14
C SER A 2 47.35 16.23 34.13
N LEU A 3 46.44 15.37 34.59
CA LEU A 3 45.17 15.05 33.94
C LEU A 3 44.25 16.27 34.05
N ALA A 4 44.09 17.00 32.94
CA ALA A 4 43.08 18.05 32.85
C ALA A 4 41.73 17.40 32.47
N THR A 5 40.87 17.26 33.47
CA THR A 5 39.43 17.10 33.36
C THR A 5 38.87 18.22 32.46
N ARG A 6 38.48 17.86 31.22
CA ARG A 6 37.58 18.72 30.44
C ARG A 6 36.23 18.68 31.13
N LEU A 7 35.85 19.80 31.74
CA LEU A 7 34.49 20.07 32.18
C LEU A 7 33.59 20.05 30.94
N ASP A 8 32.71 19.06 30.85
CA ASP A 8 31.61 19.04 29.88
C ASP A 8 30.70 20.23 30.17
N VAL A 9 30.80 21.27 29.35
CA VAL A 9 29.80 22.33 29.31
C VAL A 9 28.51 21.69 28.77
N PRO A 10 27.37 21.77 29.48
CA PRO A 10 26.12 21.20 28.98
C PRO A 10 25.72 21.92 27.69
N VAL A 11 25.88 21.23 26.56
CA VAL A 11 25.38 21.69 25.26
C VAL A 11 23.86 21.71 25.35
N ALA A 12 23.26 22.89 25.20
CA ALA A 12 21.81 23.07 25.17
C ALA A 12 21.19 22.13 24.11
N ALA A 13 20.03 21.55 24.41
CA ALA A 13 19.32 20.73 23.45
C ALA A 13 18.90 21.60 22.24
N PRO A 14 18.99 21.07 21.00
CA PRO A 14 18.44 21.77 19.84
C PRO A 14 16.93 21.99 20.02
N ALA A 15 16.41 23.12 19.56
CA ALA A 15 14.97 23.38 19.67
C ALA A 15 14.21 22.43 18.72
N PRO A 16 13.05 21.88 19.15
CA PRO A 16 12.29 20.94 18.33
C PRO A 16 11.93 21.53 16.96
N PHE A 17 12.11 20.73 15.91
CA PHE A 17 11.77 21.07 14.51
C PHE A 17 12.60 22.18 13.85
N ASP A 18 13.63 22.73 14.49
CA ASP A 18 14.53 23.70 13.84
C ASP A 18 15.21 23.10 12.60
N ALA A 19 15.64 21.84 12.69
CA ALA A 19 16.23 21.12 11.56
C ALA A 19 15.21 20.88 10.43
N PHE A 20 13.94 20.62 10.76
CA PHE A 20 12.87 20.53 9.77
C PHE A 20 12.65 21.87 9.06
N ALA A 21 12.49 22.96 9.82
CA ALA A 21 12.29 24.30 9.27
C ALA A 21 13.47 24.73 8.38
N ALA A 22 14.71 24.42 8.79
CA ALA A 22 15.91 24.69 7.99
C ALA A 22 15.97 23.87 6.68
N SER A 23 15.31 22.71 6.62
CA SER A 23 15.27 21.85 5.43
C SER A 23 14.28 22.30 4.35
N VAL A 24 13.35 23.20 4.69
CA VAL A 24 12.34 23.75 3.77
C VAL A 24 13.04 24.65 2.74
N GLN A 25 12.76 24.43 1.46
CA GLN A 25 13.40 25.21 0.40
C GLN A 25 12.68 26.55 0.17
N VAL A 26 13.45 27.63 0.11
CA VAL A 26 12.94 28.92 -0.39
C VAL A 26 12.87 28.85 -1.91
N GLN A 27 11.66 28.71 -2.45
CA GLN A 27 11.48 28.55 -3.89
C GLN A 27 11.36 29.89 -4.62
N PRO A 28 12.16 30.13 -5.68
CA PRO A 28 11.96 31.28 -6.57
C PRO A 28 10.63 31.19 -7.34
N PRO A 29 10.13 32.29 -7.94
CA PRO A 29 8.79 32.35 -8.51
C PRO A 29 8.43 31.24 -9.51
N LEU A 30 9.37 30.83 -10.38
CA LEU A 30 9.13 29.75 -11.35
C LEU A 30 9.01 28.38 -10.67
N ARG A 31 9.85 28.09 -9.66
CA ARG A 31 9.76 26.86 -8.86
C ARG A 31 8.47 26.83 -8.03
N ALA A 32 8.11 27.95 -7.41
CA ALA A 32 6.83 28.07 -6.69
C ALA A 32 5.61 27.88 -7.60
N ALA A 33 5.69 28.29 -8.87
CA ALA A 33 4.63 28.05 -9.85
C ALA A 33 4.50 26.55 -10.21
N ILE A 34 5.62 25.82 -10.32
CA ILE A 34 5.63 24.36 -10.50
C ILE A 34 4.93 23.69 -9.32
N THR A 35 5.38 23.97 -8.09
CA THR A 35 4.82 23.35 -6.87
C THR A 35 3.34 23.66 -6.67
N ARG A 36 2.88 24.88 -6.98
CA ARG A 36 1.46 25.27 -6.89
C ARG A 36 0.54 24.46 -7.81
N HIS A 37 1.03 24.04 -8.97
CA HIS A 37 0.23 23.36 -9.99
C HIS A 37 0.43 21.85 -10.01
N GLU A 38 1.04 21.27 -8.97
CA GLU A 38 1.19 19.82 -8.84
C GLU A 38 -0.16 19.12 -8.99
N ARG A 39 -1.17 19.55 -8.23
CA ARG A 39 -2.47 18.90 -8.12
C ARG A 39 -3.61 19.88 -8.44
N ALA A 40 -3.36 20.85 -9.31
CA ALA A 40 -4.39 21.79 -9.75
C ALA A 40 -5.59 21.04 -10.38
N ALA A 41 -6.78 21.63 -10.30
CA ALA A 41 -7.97 21.00 -10.87
C ALA A 41 -7.78 20.76 -12.38
N GLU A 42 -8.15 19.55 -12.83
CA GLU A 42 -7.95 19.14 -14.22
C GLU A 42 -8.65 20.05 -15.26
N PRO A 43 -9.89 20.52 -15.05
CA PRO A 43 -10.54 21.47 -15.95
C PRO A 43 -9.78 22.79 -16.10
N ASP A 44 -9.24 23.32 -15.00
CA ASP A 44 -8.48 24.59 -15.00
C ASP A 44 -7.18 24.44 -15.79
N CYS A 45 -6.51 23.30 -15.65
CA CYS A 45 -5.32 22.96 -16.41
C CYS A 45 -5.63 22.93 -17.92
N ILE A 46 -6.73 22.29 -18.32
CA ILE A 46 -7.12 22.16 -19.73
C ILE A 46 -7.57 23.49 -20.32
N ALA A 47 -8.34 24.29 -19.59
CA ALA A 47 -8.73 25.62 -20.04
C ALA A 47 -7.52 26.49 -20.39
N ARG A 48 -6.42 26.36 -19.65
CA ARG A 48 -5.16 27.06 -19.93
C ARG A 48 -4.38 26.49 -21.11
N LEU A 49 -4.35 25.17 -21.28
CA LEU A 49 -3.55 24.48 -22.30
C LEU A 49 -4.20 24.46 -23.67
N LEU A 50 -5.53 24.45 -23.72
CA LEU A 50 -6.29 24.25 -24.95
C LEU A 50 -6.00 25.33 -26.02
N PRO A 51 -5.89 26.64 -25.70
CA PRO A 51 -5.53 27.66 -26.70
C PRO A 51 -4.18 27.38 -27.38
N ASP A 52 -3.16 26.97 -26.61
CA ASP A 52 -1.81 26.71 -27.12
C ASP A 52 -1.75 25.40 -27.92
N ALA A 53 -2.55 24.41 -27.55
CA ALA A 53 -2.68 23.15 -28.27
C ALA A 53 -3.46 23.26 -29.59
N THR A 54 -4.35 24.26 -29.70
CA THR A 54 -5.25 24.40 -30.85
C THR A 54 -4.49 24.90 -32.09
N LEU A 55 -4.55 24.13 -33.18
CA LEU A 55 -3.99 24.53 -34.47
C LEU A 55 -5.00 25.36 -35.29
N PRO A 56 -4.57 26.44 -35.95
CA PRO A 56 -5.38 27.11 -36.98
C PRO A 56 -5.83 26.13 -38.07
N ALA A 57 -7.04 26.32 -38.61
CA ALA A 57 -7.66 25.38 -39.56
C ALA A 57 -6.74 24.94 -40.74
N PRO A 58 -5.95 25.82 -41.40
CA PRO A 58 -5.04 25.40 -42.45
C PRO A 58 -3.92 24.46 -41.96
N LEU A 59 -3.39 24.70 -40.76
CA LEU A 59 -2.36 23.85 -40.15
C LEU A 59 -2.96 22.54 -39.65
N ALA A 60 -4.15 22.57 -39.07
CA ALA A 60 -4.88 21.37 -38.65
C ALA A 60 -5.16 20.45 -39.86
N ALA A 61 -5.57 21.01 -41.00
CA ALA A 61 -5.76 20.24 -42.24
C ALA A 61 -4.45 19.62 -42.76
N ARG A 62 -3.34 20.37 -42.75
CA ARG A 62 -2.00 19.84 -43.12
C ARG A 62 -1.54 18.72 -42.19
N ALA A 63 -1.78 18.87 -40.89
CA ALA A 63 -1.47 17.86 -39.88
C ALA A 63 -2.31 16.60 -40.10
N ALA A 64 -3.61 16.73 -40.36
CA ALA A 64 -4.50 15.61 -40.64
C ALA A 64 -4.09 14.84 -41.91
N ASP A 65 -3.75 15.54 -43.00
CA ASP A 65 -3.26 14.92 -44.23
C ASP A 65 -1.96 14.13 -43.99
N THR A 66 -1.00 14.77 -43.31
CA THR A 66 0.29 14.13 -42.98
C THR A 66 0.08 12.91 -42.08
N ALA A 67 -0.75 13.03 -41.05
CA ALA A 67 -1.09 11.92 -40.16
C ALA A 67 -1.73 10.76 -40.93
N THR A 68 -2.64 11.07 -41.86
CA THR A 68 -3.32 10.07 -42.70
C THR A 68 -2.31 9.31 -43.56
N ARG A 69 -1.42 10.03 -44.26
CA ARG A 69 -0.36 9.39 -45.07
C ARG A 69 0.56 8.49 -44.24
N LEU A 70 0.93 8.92 -43.03
CA LEU A 70 1.76 8.13 -42.12
C LEU A 70 1.03 6.87 -41.63
N VAL A 71 -0.24 6.98 -41.23
CA VAL A 71 -1.06 5.84 -40.77
C VAL A 71 -1.30 4.85 -41.91
N GLU A 72 -1.56 5.33 -43.13
CA GLU A 72 -1.70 4.48 -44.31
C GLU A 72 -0.41 3.73 -44.65
N ALA A 73 0.75 4.39 -44.55
CA ALA A 73 2.05 3.75 -44.75
C ALA A 73 2.29 2.66 -43.69
N LEU A 74 1.98 2.94 -42.42
CA LEU A 74 2.09 1.98 -41.32
C LEU A 74 1.17 0.77 -41.53
N ARG A 75 -0.10 0.99 -41.89
CA ARG A 75 -1.05 -0.10 -42.17
C ARG A 75 -0.64 -0.95 -43.38
N ARG A 76 -0.05 -0.34 -44.42
CA ARG A 76 0.43 -1.06 -45.61
C ARG A 76 1.66 -1.92 -45.36
N LYS A 77 2.61 -1.45 -44.54
CA LYS A 77 3.84 -2.20 -44.25
C LYS A 77 3.55 -3.53 -43.57
N GLY A 78 2.50 -3.61 -42.75
CA GLY A 78 2.20 -4.78 -41.93
C GLY A 78 3.31 -5.08 -40.92
N THR A 79 3.02 -5.88 -39.90
CA THR A 79 4.00 -6.34 -38.93
C THR A 79 4.62 -7.66 -39.40
N ARG A 80 5.74 -7.62 -40.11
CA ARG A 80 6.59 -8.82 -40.27
C ARG A 80 7.51 -8.93 -39.05
N GLY A 81 7.03 -9.59 -38.00
CA GLY A 81 7.76 -9.79 -36.75
C GLY A 81 8.48 -11.14 -36.72
N ALA A 82 9.62 -11.21 -36.01
CA ALA A 82 10.36 -12.46 -35.80
C ALA A 82 9.47 -13.58 -35.21
N VAL A 83 8.48 -13.21 -34.40
CA VAL A 83 7.54 -14.12 -33.72
C VAL A 83 6.64 -14.92 -34.69
N GLU A 84 6.40 -14.43 -35.91
CA GLU A 84 5.76 -15.25 -36.96
C GLU A 84 6.59 -16.49 -37.32
N GLY A 85 7.92 -16.42 -37.19
CA GLY A 85 8.82 -17.56 -37.39
C GLY A 85 8.68 -18.65 -36.33
N LEU A 86 8.50 -18.28 -35.05
CA LEU A 86 8.23 -19.20 -33.94
C LEU A 86 6.88 -19.93 -34.13
N VAL A 87 5.87 -19.19 -34.56
CA VAL A 87 4.53 -19.72 -34.86
C VAL A 87 4.59 -20.71 -36.02
N GLN A 88 5.38 -20.43 -37.07
CA GLN A 88 5.57 -21.33 -38.20
C GLN A 88 6.40 -22.57 -37.87
N GLU A 89 7.51 -22.43 -37.13
CA GLU A 89 8.42 -23.53 -36.78
C GLU A 89 7.73 -24.61 -35.92
N PHE A 90 6.88 -24.19 -34.98
CA PHE A 90 6.13 -25.12 -34.10
C PHE A 90 4.67 -25.32 -34.53
N SER A 91 4.28 -24.79 -35.69
CA SER A 91 2.90 -24.82 -36.21
C SER A 91 1.86 -24.39 -35.16
N LEU A 92 2.19 -23.35 -34.39
CA LEU A 92 1.34 -22.82 -33.33
C LEU A 92 0.15 -22.09 -33.96
N SER A 93 -1.01 -22.17 -33.33
CA SER A 93 -2.03 -21.15 -33.58
C SER A 93 -1.58 -19.80 -32.99
N SER A 94 -2.16 -18.71 -33.50
CA SER A 94 -1.97 -17.37 -32.95
C SER A 94 -2.16 -17.30 -31.43
N GLN A 95 -3.20 -17.95 -30.88
CA GLN A 95 -3.44 -18.00 -29.44
C GLN A 95 -2.41 -18.86 -28.68
N GLU A 96 -1.92 -19.93 -29.31
CA GLU A 96 -0.87 -20.79 -28.74
C GLU A 96 0.47 -20.04 -28.64
N GLY A 97 0.83 -19.25 -29.66
CA GLY A 97 2.03 -18.42 -29.64
C GLY A 97 1.98 -17.33 -28.57
N VAL A 98 0.84 -16.66 -28.40
CA VAL A 98 0.64 -15.64 -27.35
C VAL A 98 0.77 -16.24 -25.97
N ALA A 99 0.12 -17.38 -25.73
CA ALA A 99 0.18 -18.03 -24.43
C ALA A 99 1.60 -18.54 -24.12
N LEU A 100 2.33 -19.05 -25.12
CA LEU A 100 3.71 -19.49 -24.98
C LEU A 100 4.66 -18.33 -24.60
N MET A 101 4.49 -17.14 -25.21
CA MET A 101 5.31 -15.98 -24.88
C MET A 101 5.05 -15.45 -23.46
N CYS A 102 3.77 -15.41 -23.05
CA CYS A 102 3.41 -15.02 -21.68
C CYS A 102 4.02 -15.99 -20.65
N LEU A 103 4.01 -17.30 -20.95
CA LEU A 103 4.64 -18.32 -20.12
C LEU A 103 6.17 -18.20 -20.10
N ALA A 104 6.81 -17.97 -21.25
CA ALA A 104 8.25 -17.80 -21.36
C ALA A 104 8.76 -16.62 -20.53
N GLU A 105 8.05 -15.48 -20.57
CA GLU A 105 8.36 -14.31 -19.76
C GLU A 105 8.31 -14.61 -18.26
N ALA A 106 7.28 -15.34 -17.81
CA ALA A 106 7.09 -15.67 -16.41
C ALA A 106 8.14 -16.68 -15.90
N LEU A 107 8.49 -17.68 -16.71
CA LEU A 107 9.49 -18.71 -16.36
C LEU A 107 10.91 -18.17 -16.26
N LEU A 108 11.23 -17.15 -17.04
CA LEU A 108 12.54 -16.51 -17.05
C LEU A 108 12.94 -15.85 -15.73
N ARG A 109 11.95 -15.50 -14.90
CA ARG A 109 12.16 -14.78 -13.65
C ARG A 109 12.41 -15.71 -12.46
N ILE A 110 12.29 -17.02 -12.66
CA ILE A 110 12.35 -18.03 -11.60
C ILE A 110 13.66 -18.82 -11.75
N PRO A 111 14.58 -18.74 -10.78
CA PRO A 111 15.90 -19.35 -10.91
C PRO A 111 15.88 -20.88 -10.77
N ASP A 112 15.02 -21.43 -9.91
CA ASP A 112 14.98 -22.86 -9.63
C ASP A 112 13.98 -23.64 -10.50
N THR A 113 14.27 -24.92 -10.72
CA THR A 113 13.44 -25.78 -11.59
C THR A 113 12.11 -26.14 -10.95
N ALA A 114 12.06 -26.42 -9.64
CA ALA A 114 10.83 -26.88 -8.99
C ALA A 114 9.73 -25.80 -9.01
N THR A 115 10.11 -24.54 -8.83
CA THR A 115 9.20 -23.39 -8.85
C THR A 115 8.80 -23.01 -10.28
N ARG A 116 9.70 -23.18 -11.26
CA ARG A 116 9.34 -23.13 -12.69
C ARG A 116 8.32 -24.21 -13.04
N ASP A 117 8.53 -25.44 -12.57
CA ASP A 117 7.61 -26.56 -12.79
C ASP A 117 6.27 -26.34 -12.08
N ALA A 118 6.27 -25.71 -10.90
CA ALA A 118 5.06 -25.31 -10.20
C ALA A 118 4.30 -24.23 -10.97
N LEU A 119 4.96 -23.19 -11.47
CA LEU A 119 4.33 -22.19 -12.33
C LEU A 119 3.78 -22.81 -13.61
N ILE A 120 4.52 -23.74 -14.23
CA ILE A 120 4.04 -24.54 -15.36
C ILE A 120 2.75 -25.24 -14.90
N ARG A 121 2.78 -26.12 -13.89
CA ARG A 121 1.61 -26.87 -13.40
C ARG A 121 0.41 -25.99 -13.01
N ASP A 122 0.59 -24.94 -12.22
CA ASP A 122 -0.47 -23.98 -11.83
C ASP A 122 -1.23 -23.44 -13.05
N LYS A 123 -0.53 -23.28 -14.17
CA LYS A 123 -1.05 -22.66 -15.38
C LYS A 123 -1.37 -23.66 -16.49
N ILE A 124 -0.95 -24.92 -16.34
CA ILE A 124 -0.93 -25.95 -17.38
C ILE A 124 -1.67 -27.23 -16.97
N GLY A 125 -1.64 -27.61 -15.70
CA GLY A 125 -2.03 -28.93 -15.20
C GLY A 125 -3.24 -28.92 -14.26
N GLY A 126 -4.45 -28.83 -14.81
CA GLY A 126 -5.69 -29.08 -14.06
C GLY A 126 -6.95 -28.73 -14.87
N GLY A 127 -7.73 -29.75 -15.24
CA GLY A 127 -8.89 -29.65 -16.15
C GLY A 127 -10.15 -28.94 -15.62
N ASP A 128 -10.08 -28.18 -14.52
CA ASP A 128 -11.23 -27.43 -13.98
C ASP A 128 -10.86 -25.99 -13.57
N TRP A 129 -10.59 -25.19 -14.59
CA TRP A 129 -10.22 -23.77 -14.50
C TRP A 129 -11.42 -22.84 -14.21
N ARG A 130 -12.67 -23.34 -14.32
CA ARG A 130 -13.88 -22.50 -14.14
C ARG A 130 -14.10 -22.03 -12.70
N SER A 131 -13.57 -22.74 -11.72
CA SER A 131 -13.65 -22.37 -10.30
C SER A 131 -12.65 -21.27 -9.87
N HIS A 132 -11.72 -20.86 -10.75
CA HIS A 132 -10.59 -19.98 -10.41
C HIS A 132 -10.64 -18.57 -11.09
N LEU A 133 -11.65 -18.28 -11.93
CA LEU A 133 -11.70 -17.07 -12.77
C LEU A 133 -12.00 -15.75 -12.04
N GLY A 134 -12.39 -15.79 -10.77
CA GLY A 134 -12.72 -14.57 -10.01
C GLY A 134 -11.55 -13.98 -9.22
N HIS A 135 -10.42 -14.69 -9.10
CA HIS A 135 -9.50 -14.51 -7.98
C HIS A 135 -8.04 -14.16 -8.32
N SER A 136 -7.63 -13.96 -9.57
CA SER A 136 -6.19 -13.80 -9.89
C SER A 136 -5.80 -12.56 -10.72
N PRO A 137 -4.56 -12.05 -10.58
CA PRO A 137 -3.92 -11.26 -11.63
C PRO A 137 -3.63 -12.17 -12.84
N SER A 138 -4.02 -11.74 -14.04
CA SER A 138 -3.93 -12.57 -15.24
C SER A 138 -2.48 -12.84 -15.68
N LEU A 139 -2.11 -14.08 -16.00
CA LEU A 139 -0.87 -14.39 -16.73
C LEU A 139 -0.88 -13.72 -18.13
N PHE A 140 -2.08 -13.41 -18.60
CA PHE A 140 -2.39 -12.80 -19.87
C PHE A 140 -2.63 -11.28 -19.75
N VAL A 141 -2.20 -10.62 -18.65
CA VAL A 141 -2.23 -9.14 -18.55
C VAL A 141 -1.57 -8.51 -19.79
N ASN A 142 -0.48 -9.12 -20.27
CA ASN A 142 0.23 -8.68 -21.47
C ASN A 142 -0.19 -9.44 -22.74
N ALA A 143 -1.24 -10.26 -22.71
CA ALA A 143 -1.63 -11.06 -23.88
C ALA A 143 -2.16 -10.21 -25.04
N ALA A 144 -2.67 -9.01 -24.78
CA ALA A 144 -2.94 -8.05 -25.84
C ALA A 144 -1.64 -7.65 -26.55
N THR A 145 -0.58 -7.38 -25.78
CA THR A 145 0.75 -7.03 -26.31
C THR A 145 1.45 -8.20 -26.98
N TRP A 146 1.36 -9.40 -26.41
CA TRP A 146 1.88 -10.60 -27.06
C TRP A 146 1.03 -11.00 -28.26
N GLY A 147 -0.29 -10.78 -28.24
CA GLY A 147 -1.21 -10.92 -29.39
C GLY A 147 -0.81 -10.03 -30.55
N LEU A 148 -0.49 -8.78 -30.24
CA LEU A 148 0.08 -7.80 -31.16
C LEU A 148 1.39 -8.32 -31.80
N VAL A 149 2.31 -8.80 -30.97
CA VAL A 149 3.64 -9.27 -31.40
C VAL A 149 3.58 -10.57 -32.21
N VAL A 150 2.71 -11.51 -31.82
CA VAL A 150 2.62 -12.86 -32.40
C VAL A 150 1.78 -12.90 -33.68
N THR A 151 0.73 -12.07 -33.77
CA THR A 151 -0.32 -12.23 -34.80
C THR A 151 -0.43 -11.04 -35.74
N GLY A 152 0.22 -9.92 -35.42
CA GLY A 152 0.14 -8.70 -36.21
C GLY A 152 -1.25 -8.07 -36.29
N ARG A 153 -2.19 -8.54 -35.48
CA ARG A 153 -3.58 -8.09 -35.38
C ARG A 153 -3.94 -8.00 -33.92
N LEU A 154 -4.88 -7.11 -33.58
CA LEU A 154 -5.56 -7.25 -32.30
C LEU A 154 -6.28 -8.61 -32.29
N ALA A 155 -5.93 -9.45 -31.33
CA ALA A 155 -6.82 -10.50 -30.90
C ALA A 155 -7.96 -9.84 -30.09
N THR A 156 -8.88 -9.15 -30.77
CA THR A 156 -10.16 -8.82 -30.16
C THR A 156 -10.80 -10.13 -29.73
N THR A 157 -11.12 -10.23 -28.43
CA THR A 157 -11.77 -11.39 -27.82
C THR A 157 -10.98 -12.70 -27.86
N SER A 158 -9.77 -12.73 -27.31
CA SER A 158 -9.32 -13.96 -26.65
C SER A 158 -9.68 -13.83 -25.17
N SER A 159 -10.78 -14.44 -24.74
CA SER A 159 -11.03 -14.60 -23.31
C SER A 159 -9.82 -15.28 -22.68
N GLU A 160 -9.50 -14.94 -21.44
CA GLU A 160 -8.46 -15.59 -20.63
C GLU A 160 -8.56 -17.12 -20.71
N THR A 161 -9.81 -17.59 -20.74
CA THR A 161 -10.28 -18.92 -21.09
C THR A 161 -9.73 -19.48 -22.41
N GLY A 162 -9.80 -18.72 -23.51
CA GLY A 162 -9.38 -19.14 -24.85
C GLY A 162 -7.86 -19.29 -24.98
N LEU A 163 -7.08 -18.39 -24.36
CA LEU A 163 -5.61 -18.49 -24.32
C LEU A 163 -5.15 -19.66 -23.45
N SER A 164 -5.85 -19.91 -22.33
CA SER A 164 -5.62 -21.08 -21.49
C SER A 164 -5.88 -22.37 -22.27
N HIS A 165 -7.01 -22.48 -22.99
CA HIS A 165 -7.31 -23.63 -23.85
C HIS A 165 -6.32 -23.81 -25.01
N ALA A 166 -5.79 -22.72 -25.56
CA ALA A 166 -4.75 -22.77 -26.57
C ALA A 166 -3.46 -23.35 -25.99
N LEU A 167 -3.01 -22.85 -24.84
CA LEU A 167 -1.85 -23.40 -24.12
C LEU A 167 -2.07 -24.90 -23.85
N THR A 168 -3.20 -25.31 -23.28
CA THR A 168 -3.52 -26.71 -22.99
C THR A 168 -3.48 -27.60 -24.24
N ARG A 169 -3.92 -27.11 -25.40
CA ARG A 169 -3.83 -27.85 -26.68
C ARG A 169 -2.39 -27.99 -27.19
N LEU A 170 -1.59 -26.92 -27.09
CA LEU A 170 -0.17 -26.96 -27.43
C LEU A 170 0.57 -28.03 -26.61
N ILE A 171 0.25 -28.09 -25.32
CA ILE A 171 0.83 -29.05 -24.37
C ILE A 171 0.40 -30.48 -24.70
N ALA A 172 -0.89 -30.71 -24.94
CA ALA A 172 -1.41 -32.02 -25.34
C ALA A 172 -0.79 -32.52 -26.65
N ARG A 173 -0.37 -31.60 -27.54
CA ARG A 173 0.24 -31.89 -28.84
C ARG A 173 1.75 -32.14 -28.77
N GLY A 174 2.47 -31.46 -27.86
CA GLY A 174 3.95 -31.43 -27.86
C GLY A 174 4.66 -31.87 -26.57
N GLY A 175 3.95 -32.00 -25.45
CA GLY A 175 4.53 -32.30 -24.13
C GLY A 175 5.47 -31.21 -23.59
N GLU A 176 5.99 -31.41 -22.38
CA GLU A 176 6.95 -30.52 -21.71
C GLU A 176 8.20 -30.15 -22.55
N PRO A 177 8.80 -31.06 -23.36
CA PRO A 177 10.01 -30.75 -24.13
C PRO A 177 9.80 -29.69 -25.24
N VAL A 178 8.60 -29.63 -25.84
CA VAL A 178 8.28 -28.65 -26.89
C VAL A 178 8.09 -27.25 -26.30
N ILE A 179 7.48 -27.16 -25.11
CA ILE A 179 7.33 -25.90 -24.37
C ILE A 179 8.71 -25.36 -24.00
N ARG A 180 9.59 -26.22 -23.47
CA ARG A 180 10.96 -25.83 -23.09
C ARG A 180 11.73 -25.26 -24.29
N LYS A 181 11.72 -25.94 -25.44
CA LYS A 181 12.31 -25.43 -26.68
C LYS A 181 11.66 -24.13 -27.17
N GLY A 182 10.34 -24.02 -27.06
CA GLY A 182 9.59 -22.81 -27.44
C GLY A 182 9.94 -21.61 -26.55
N VAL A 183 10.11 -21.83 -25.25
CA VAL A 183 10.58 -20.83 -24.27
C VAL A 183 12.02 -20.42 -24.58
N ASP A 184 12.93 -21.37 -24.83
CA ASP A 184 14.33 -21.07 -25.17
C ASP A 184 14.48 -20.27 -26.49
N LEU A 185 13.57 -20.47 -27.44
CA LEU A 185 13.52 -19.69 -28.67
C LEU A 185 12.91 -18.30 -28.44
N ALA A 186 11.80 -18.22 -27.69
CA ALA A 186 11.21 -16.96 -27.25
C ALA A 186 12.21 -16.08 -26.50
N MET A 187 13.05 -16.67 -25.64
CA MET A 187 14.14 -15.99 -24.92
C MET A 187 15.11 -15.29 -25.85
N ARG A 188 15.61 -15.99 -26.88
CA ARG A 188 16.55 -15.42 -27.85
C ARG A 188 15.92 -14.28 -28.64
N MET A 189 14.64 -14.40 -28.99
CA MET A 189 13.91 -13.39 -29.75
C MET A 189 13.63 -12.14 -28.93
N MET A 190 13.25 -12.30 -27.65
CA MET A 190 13.07 -11.18 -26.72
C MET A 190 14.37 -10.39 -26.52
N GLY A 191 15.51 -11.09 -26.48
CA GLY A 191 16.85 -10.48 -26.38
C GLY A 191 17.32 -9.70 -27.61
N GLU A 192 16.68 -9.86 -28.77
CA GLU A 192 17.02 -9.10 -29.98
C GLU A 192 16.01 -7.99 -30.31
N GLN A 193 14.77 -8.13 -29.84
CA GLN A 193 13.69 -7.19 -30.17
C GLN A 193 13.52 -6.07 -29.13
N PHE A 194 13.75 -6.35 -27.84
CA PHE A 194 13.51 -5.39 -26.75
C PHE A 194 14.77 -4.71 -26.22
N VAL A 195 15.94 -5.29 -26.49
CA VAL A 195 17.23 -4.63 -26.27
C VAL A 195 17.97 -4.55 -27.60
N THR A 196 18.63 -3.41 -27.82
CA THR A 196 19.49 -3.26 -29.00
C THR A 196 20.70 -4.17 -28.91
N GLY A 197 21.19 -4.48 -27.69
CA GLY A 197 22.24 -5.48 -27.43
C GLY A 197 22.32 -5.80 -25.94
N GLN A 198 22.96 -6.92 -25.58
CA GLN A 198 23.16 -7.26 -24.17
C GLN A 198 24.25 -6.40 -23.53
N THR A 199 25.18 -5.92 -24.36
CA THR A 199 26.24 -4.98 -23.97
C THR A 199 26.20 -3.74 -24.85
N ILE A 200 26.80 -2.64 -24.36
CA ILE A 200 26.88 -1.40 -25.13
C ILE A 200 27.67 -1.57 -26.44
N ALA A 201 28.70 -2.42 -26.45
CA ALA A 201 29.49 -2.70 -27.64
C ALA A 201 28.64 -3.36 -28.75
N GLU A 202 27.82 -4.35 -28.39
CA GLU A 202 26.88 -4.99 -29.32
C GLU A 202 25.84 -3.99 -29.84
N ALA A 203 25.29 -3.17 -28.95
CA ALA A 203 24.28 -2.18 -29.31
C ALA A 203 24.82 -1.13 -30.31
N LEU A 204 26.07 -0.69 -30.13
CA LEU A 204 26.76 0.22 -31.04
C LEU A 204 27.00 -0.40 -32.42
N VAL A 205 27.35 -1.68 -32.50
CA VAL A 205 27.52 -2.37 -33.79
C VAL A 205 26.19 -2.45 -34.55
N ARG A 206 25.11 -2.82 -33.85
CA ARG A 206 23.76 -2.95 -34.45
C ARG A 206 23.16 -1.61 -34.86
N ALA A 207 23.50 -0.52 -34.16
CA ALA A 207 23.01 0.83 -34.45
C ALA A 207 23.42 1.38 -35.83
N ARG A 208 24.60 0.98 -36.35
CA ARG A 208 25.16 1.48 -37.63
C ARG A 208 24.19 1.41 -38.81
N LYS A 209 23.36 0.36 -38.85
CA LYS A 209 22.38 0.15 -39.94
C LYS A 209 21.34 1.27 -40.02
N MET A 210 20.84 1.73 -38.88
CA MET A 210 19.83 2.80 -38.84
C MET A 210 20.49 4.17 -38.87
N GLU A 211 21.69 4.33 -38.30
CA GLU A 211 22.49 5.56 -38.45
C GLU A 211 22.76 5.90 -39.92
N ALA A 212 23.06 4.90 -40.75
CA ALA A 212 23.26 5.07 -42.19
C ALA A 212 22.00 5.57 -42.93
N LYS A 213 20.81 5.42 -42.34
CA LYS A 213 19.54 5.96 -42.86
C LYS A 213 19.23 7.37 -42.34
N GLY A 214 20.07 7.93 -41.46
CA GLY A 214 19.85 9.24 -40.84
C GLY A 214 19.28 9.21 -39.42
N PHE A 215 19.12 8.03 -38.81
CA PHE A 215 18.72 7.95 -37.40
C PHE A 215 19.89 8.28 -36.46
N ARG A 216 19.55 8.59 -35.21
CA ARG A 216 20.49 8.80 -34.09
C ARG A 216 20.14 7.85 -32.96
N TYR A 217 20.97 7.76 -31.93
CA TYR A 217 20.73 6.89 -30.78
C TYR A 217 20.86 7.64 -29.43
N SER A 218 20.07 7.20 -28.46
CA SER A 218 20.25 7.48 -27.02
C SER A 218 20.19 6.16 -26.29
N TYR A 219 21.28 5.72 -25.66
CA TYR A 219 21.32 4.41 -25.03
C TYR A 219 20.76 4.45 -23.60
N ASP A 220 19.91 3.48 -23.28
CA ASP A 220 19.34 3.26 -21.94
C ASP A 220 19.92 1.99 -21.35
N MET A 221 20.71 2.13 -20.28
CA MET A 221 21.39 1.00 -19.65
C MET A 221 20.49 0.18 -18.71
N LEU A 222 19.18 0.45 -18.70
CA LEU A 222 18.14 -0.27 -17.93
C LEU A 222 18.30 -0.24 -16.40
N GLY A 223 19.34 0.42 -15.87
CA GLY A 223 19.51 0.62 -14.44
C GLY A 223 18.48 1.60 -13.87
N GLU A 224 17.81 1.19 -12.80
CA GLU A 224 16.86 1.99 -12.03
C GLU A 224 16.70 1.47 -10.60
N ALA A 225 16.14 2.31 -9.72
CA ALA A 225 15.73 1.93 -8.37
C ALA A 225 16.80 1.15 -7.59
N ALA A 226 18.01 1.72 -7.46
CA ALA A 226 19.05 1.16 -6.62
C ALA A 226 18.49 0.90 -5.22
N THR A 227 18.64 -0.32 -4.73
CA THR A 227 18.16 -0.70 -3.38
C THR A 227 19.26 -0.57 -2.35
N THR A 228 20.52 -0.69 -2.77
CA THR A 228 21.71 -0.60 -1.92
C THR A 228 22.75 0.37 -2.48
N ALA A 229 23.70 0.82 -1.66
CA ALA A 229 24.87 1.57 -2.14
C ALA A 229 25.66 0.80 -3.21
N ALA A 230 25.76 -0.52 -3.10
CA ALA A 230 26.45 -1.38 -4.07
C ALA A 230 25.74 -1.41 -5.43
N ASP A 231 24.40 -1.41 -5.45
CA ASP A 231 23.65 -1.25 -6.70
C ASP A 231 23.94 0.10 -7.35
N ALA A 232 23.93 1.17 -6.56
CA ALA A 232 24.19 2.51 -7.06
C ALA A 232 25.61 2.67 -7.62
N GLU A 233 26.60 2.03 -6.99
CA GLU A 233 27.98 2.00 -7.49
C GLU A 233 28.09 1.17 -8.78
N ARG A 234 27.44 0.01 -8.84
CA ARG A 234 27.39 -0.82 -10.06
C ARG A 234 26.82 -0.04 -11.23
N TYR A 235 25.64 0.57 -11.06
CA TYR A 235 25.01 1.38 -12.11
C TYR A 235 25.86 2.59 -12.50
N GLY A 236 26.52 3.25 -11.55
CA GLY A 236 27.47 4.33 -11.83
C GLY A 236 28.59 3.89 -12.78
N ARG A 237 29.21 2.73 -12.52
CA ARG A 237 30.26 2.15 -13.37
C ARG A 237 29.73 1.71 -14.74
N ASP A 238 28.51 1.18 -14.79
CA ASP A 238 27.86 0.78 -16.05
C ASP A 238 27.63 2.01 -16.95
N TYR A 239 27.14 3.12 -16.38
CA TYR A 239 27.00 4.38 -17.12
C TYR A 239 28.34 4.95 -17.56
N GLU A 240 29.36 4.97 -16.70
CA GLU A 240 30.71 5.43 -17.04
C GLU A 240 31.28 4.64 -18.23
N THR A 241 31.19 3.31 -18.17
CA THR A 241 31.63 2.39 -19.23
C THR A 241 30.88 2.66 -20.53
N ALA A 242 29.57 2.84 -20.45
CA ALA A 242 28.75 3.15 -21.61
C ALA A 242 29.12 4.51 -22.24
N ILE A 243 29.32 5.55 -21.44
CA ILE A 243 29.71 6.88 -21.93
C ILE A 243 31.05 6.81 -22.68
N HIS A 244 32.05 6.09 -22.17
CA HIS A 244 33.30 5.89 -22.88
C HIS A 244 33.12 5.22 -24.25
N ALA A 245 32.34 4.12 -24.30
CA ALA A 245 32.09 3.39 -25.54
C ALA A 245 31.31 4.24 -26.56
N ILE A 246 30.27 4.93 -26.11
CA ILE A 246 29.42 5.81 -26.92
C ILE A 246 30.25 6.99 -27.45
N GLY A 247 31.04 7.63 -26.59
CA GLY A 247 31.88 8.77 -26.97
C GLY A 247 32.94 8.41 -28.01
N GLN A 248 33.57 7.24 -27.89
CA GLN A 248 34.50 6.73 -28.91
C GLN A 248 33.79 6.48 -30.24
N ALA A 249 32.59 5.89 -30.22
CA ALA A 249 31.80 5.63 -31.41
C ALA A 249 31.15 6.90 -32.02
N ALA A 250 30.97 7.95 -31.21
CA ALA A 250 30.50 9.25 -31.68
C ALA A 250 31.53 9.91 -32.59
N ALA A 251 32.83 9.73 -32.32
CA ALA A 251 33.95 10.20 -33.14
C ALA A 251 33.85 11.70 -33.51
N GLY A 252 33.41 12.53 -32.57
CA GLY A 252 33.29 13.99 -32.76
C GLY A 252 32.08 14.44 -33.58
N ARG A 253 31.09 13.58 -33.82
CA ARG A 253 29.81 13.97 -34.47
C ARG A 253 28.97 14.95 -33.62
N GLY A 254 29.34 15.17 -32.36
CA GLY A 254 28.66 16.09 -31.45
C GLY A 254 27.29 15.61 -30.97
N ILE A 255 26.61 16.46 -30.21
CA ILE A 255 25.40 16.10 -29.46
C ILE A 255 24.14 15.86 -30.32
N TYR A 256 24.10 16.44 -31.53
CA TYR A 256 22.94 16.34 -32.43
C TYR A 256 23.07 15.17 -33.41
N GLU A 257 24.20 15.08 -34.10
CA GLU A 257 24.47 14.05 -35.12
C GLU A 257 25.07 12.76 -34.54
N GLY A 258 25.70 12.84 -33.37
CA GLY A 258 26.23 11.70 -32.63
C GLY A 258 25.20 11.03 -31.74
N PRO A 259 25.54 9.85 -31.17
CA PRO A 259 24.75 9.19 -30.14
C PRO A 259 24.86 9.90 -28.79
N GLY A 260 23.93 9.60 -27.88
CA GLY A 260 23.96 10.02 -26.48
C GLY A 260 23.59 8.89 -25.53
N ILE A 261 23.45 9.21 -24.25
CA ILE A 261 23.03 8.28 -23.18
C ILE A 261 21.86 8.86 -22.39
N SER A 262 21.01 7.99 -21.87
CA SER A 262 19.97 8.32 -20.89
C SER A 262 20.31 7.69 -19.54
N ILE A 263 20.21 8.46 -18.46
CA ILE A 263 20.43 7.99 -17.09
C ILE A 263 19.18 8.18 -16.24
N LYS A 264 18.99 7.34 -15.22
CA LYS A 264 17.94 7.51 -14.19
C LYS A 264 18.60 7.85 -12.86
N LEU A 265 18.07 8.84 -12.17
CA LEU A 265 18.66 9.31 -10.91
C LEU A 265 18.47 8.27 -9.80
N SER A 266 17.35 7.54 -9.79
CA SER A 266 17.12 6.43 -8.87
C SER A 266 18.15 5.29 -8.99
N ALA A 267 18.82 5.14 -10.13
CA ALA A 267 19.89 4.15 -10.30
C ALA A 267 21.18 4.56 -9.59
N LEU A 268 21.38 5.86 -9.31
CA LEU A 268 22.65 6.39 -8.83
C LEU A 268 22.67 6.65 -7.33
N HIS A 269 21.55 6.43 -6.62
CA HIS A 269 21.48 6.56 -5.18
C HIS A 269 20.30 5.78 -4.60
N PRO A 270 20.51 4.98 -3.53
CA PRO A 270 19.46 4.12 -2.99
C PRO A 270 18.33 4.88 -2.28
N ARG A 271 18.60 6.12 -1.87
CA ARG A 271 17.63 6.98 -1.18
C ARG A 271 17.31 8.25 -1.97
N TYR A 272 17.00 8.10 -3.26
CA TYR A 272 16.59 9.22 -4.11
C TYR A 272 15.14 9.65 -3.82
N SER A 273 14.96 10.52 -2.82
CA SER A 273 13.67 11.06 -2.41
C SER A 273 13.81 12.43 -1.73
N ARG A 274 12.72 13.21 -1.67
CA ARG A 274 12.71 14.53 -1.01
C ARG A 274 13.06 14.49 0.47
N ALA A 275 12.70 13.42 1.18
CA ALA A 275 13.05 13.24 2.58
C ALA A 275 14.57 13.17 2.81
N GLN A 276 15.33 12.71 1.80
CA GLN A 276 16.77 12.50 1.86
C GLN A 276 17.53 13.52 0.99
N ARG A 277 16.95 14.71 0.80
CA ARG A 277 17.48 15.75 -0.08
C ARG A 277 18.94 16.07 0.17
N ASP A 278 19.35 16.24 1.43
CA ASP A 278 20.73 16.62 1.76
C ASP A 278 21.72 15.53 1.32
N ARG A 279 21.39 14.25 1.53
CA ARG A 279 22.17 13.12 1.00
C ARG A 279 22.19 13.10 -0.52
N VAL A 280 21.05 13.33 -1.16
CA VAL A 280 20.98 13.38 -2.64
C VAL A 280 21.88 14.49 -3.20
N MET A 281 21.85 15.68 -2.63
CA MET A 281 22.70 16.79 -3.08
C MET A 281 24.19 16.57 -2.74
N ALA A 282 24.51 15.85 -1.65
CA ALA A 282 25.89 15.58 -1.24
C ALA A 282 26.52 14.35 -1.92
N GLU A 283 25.72 13.33 -2.26
CA GLU A 283 26.19 12.01 -2.70
C GLU A 283 25.84 11.72 -4.17
N LEU A 284 24.60 12.02 -4.60
CA LEU A 284 24.14 11.74 -5.96
C LEU A 284 24.57 12.82 -6.95
N LEU A 285 24.41 14.11 -6.62
CA LEU A 285 24.79 15.21 -7.52
C LEU A 285 26.25 15.10 -8.00
N PRO A 286 27.26 14.83 -7.14
CA PRO A 286 28.64 14.67 -7.61
C PRO A 286 28.83 13.51 -8.60
N ARG A 287 28.10 12.40 -8.43
CA ARG A 287 28.13 11.27 -9.38
C ARG A 287 27.58 11.69 -10.74
N VAL A 288 26.47 12.41 -10.76
CA VAL A 288 25.89 12.92 -12.01
C VAL A 288 26.81 13.95 -12.67
N ALA A 289 27.41 14.86 -11.89
CA ALA A 289 28.37 15.84 -12.39
C ALA A 289 29.61 15.18 -13.02
N MET A 290 30.10 14.08 -12.43
CA MET A 290 31.19 13.28 -13.00
C MET A 290 30.81 12.69 -14.36
N LEU A 291 29.63 12.06 -14.47
CA LEU A 291 29.14 11.48 -15.72
C LEU A 291 28.90 12.57 -16.79
N ALA A 292 28.35 13.73 -16.40
CA ALA A 292 28.18 14.89 -17.28
C ALA A 292 29.53 15.45 -17.75
N GLY A 293 30.51 15.57 -16.87
CA GLY A 293 31.86 15.98 -17.22
C GLY A 293 32.54 15.01 -18.20
N LEU A 294 32.28 13.71 -18.07
CA LEU A 294 32.75 12.70 -19.02
C LEU A 294 32.03 12.81 -20.38
N ALA A 295 30.71 12.98 -20.39
CA ALA A 295 29.92 13.18 -21.62
C ALA A 295 30.35 14.44 -22.37
N LYS A 296 30.62 15.54 -21.64
CA LYS A 296 31.21 16.77 -22.18
C LYS A 296 32.55 16.54 -22.88
N ARG A 297 33.45 15.74 -22.31
CA ARG A 297 34.76 15.44 -22.92
C ARG A 297 34.63 14.78 -24.30
N TYR A 298 33.58 14.00 -24.51
CA TYR A 298 33.29 13.35 -25.79
C TYR A 298 32.32 14.14 -26.68
N ASP A 299 31.78 15.25 -26.19
CA ASP A 299 30.71 16.03 -26.83
C ASP A 299 29.50 15.18 -27.23
N ILE A 300 29.03 14.32 -26.32
CA ILE A 300 27.81 13.52 -26.51
C ILE A 300 26.69 14.02 -25.61
N GLY A 301 25.44 13.74 -25.97
CA GLY A 301 24.29 14.08 -25.12
C GLY A 301 24.20 13.16 -23.89
N LEU A 302 23.91 13.73 -22.71
CA LEU A 302 23.54 13.01 -21.50
C LEU A 302 22.18 13.51 -21.03
N ASN A 303 21.18 12.64 -21.11
CA ASN A 303 19.81 12.94 -20.77
C ASN A 303 19.41 12.35 -19.40
N ILE A 304 18.88 13.18 -18.52
CA ILE A 304 18.29 12.75 -17.25
C ILE A 304 16.83 12.37 -17.49
N ASP A 305 16.50 11.09 -17.33
CA ASP A 305 15.14 10.59 -17.44
C ASP A 305 14.23 11.05 -16.29
N ALA A 306 12.96 11.26 -16.58
CA ALA A 306 11.94 11.61 -15.60
C ALA A 306 11.23 10.35 -15.08
N GLU A 307 11.07 10.30 -13.76
CA GLU A 307 10.55 9.14 -13.02
C GLU A 307 9.16 9.48 -12.41
N GLU A 308 8.91 9.14 -11.15
CA GLU A 308 7.67 9.47 -10.43
C GLU A 308 7.51 10.97 -10.15
N ALA A 309 6.25 11.40 -9.92
CA ALA A 309 5.91 12.80 -9.76
C ALA A 309 6.52 13.46 -8.51
N ASP A 310 6.71 12.72 -7.42
CA ASP A 310 7.28 13.21 -6.15
C ASP A 310 8.80 13.48 -6.24
N ARG A 311 9.46 13.01 -7.30
CA ARG A 311 10.90 13.21 -7.58
C ARG A 311 11.18 14.39 -8.50
N LEU A 312 10.17 14.97 -9.14
CA LEU A 312 10.35 16.03 -10.13
C LEU A 312 11.01 17.28 -9.53
N ASP A 313 10.58 17.77 -8.38
CA ASP A 313 11.16 18.98 -7.79
C ASP A 313 12.64 18.76 -7.38
N LEU A 314 12.98 17.56 -6.91
CA LEU A 314 14.35 17.20 -6.53
C LEU A 314 15.26 17.03 -7.75
N SER A 315 14.76 16.51 -8.87
CA SER A 315 15.55 16.43 -10.10
C SER A 315 15.85 17.80 -10.71
N LEU A 316 14.95 18.78 -10.51
CA LEU A 316 15.19 20.16 -10.92
C LEU A 316 16.30 20.84 -10.10
N ASP A 317 16.43 20.54 -8.81
CA ASP A 317 17.56 21.00 -7.98
C ASP A 317 18.90 20.50 -8.55
N ILE A 318 18.95 19.22 -8.95
CA ILE A 318 20.13 18.61 -9.56
C ILE A 318 20.43 19.24 -10.93
N LEU A 319 19.41 19.41 -11.78
CA LEU A 319 19.56 20.04 -13.09
C LEU A 319 20.10 21.47 -12.96
N GLU A 320 19.54 22.26 -12.04
CA GLU A 320 19.95 23.64 -11.78
C GLU A 320 21.40 23.72 -11.30
N ALA A 321 21.81 22.83 -10.38
CA ALA A 321 23.19 22.74 -9.93
C ALA A 321 24.17 22.37 -11.07
N LEU A 322 23.80 21.42 -11.93
CA LEU A 322 24.62 21.04 -13.09
C LEU A 322 24.75 22.16 -14.12
N CYS A 323 23.64 22.84 -14.45
CA CYS A 323 23.65 23.95 -15.40
C CYS A 323 24.53 25.13 -14.93
N LEU A 324 24.64 25.33 -13.61
CA LEU A 324 25.44 26.41 -13.04
C LEU A 324 26.88 26.00 -12.71
N ASP A 325 27.25 24.73 -12.93
CA ASP A 325 28.61 24.25 -12.71
C ASP A 325 29.55 24.80 -13.80
N PRO A 326 30.56 25.63 -13.45
CA PRO A 326 31.53 26.15 -14.41
C PRO A 326 32.28 25.05 -15.18
N ALA A 327 32.43 23.86 -14.60
CA ALA A 327 33.06 22.72 -15.26
C ALA A 327 32.28 22.24 -16.50
N LEU A 328 30.97 22.52 -16.57
CA LEU A 328 30.11 22.13 -17.68
C LEU A 328 29.89 23.26 -18.71
N ALA A 329 30.31 24.50 -18.43
CA ALA A 329 30.14 25.64 -19.34
C ALA A 329 30.61 25.37 -20.79
N GLY A 330 29.83 25.84 -21.78
CA GLY A 330 30.12 25.67 -23.20
C GLY A 330 29.80 24.28 -23.78
N TRP A 331 29.06 23.44 -23.06
CA TRP A 331 28.57 22.14 -23.55
C TRP A 331 27.04 22.09 -23.48
N ASP A 332 26.41 21.94 -24.64
CA ASP A 332 24.95 21.95 -24.78
C ASP A 332 24.33 20.54 -24.72
N GLY A 333 25.12 19.52 -24.39
CA GLY A 333 24.67 18.12 -24.35
C GLY A 333 23.89 17.71 -23.10
N LEU A 334 23.65 18.64 -22.17
CA LEU A 334 22.87 18.36 -20.97
C LEU A 334 21.38 18.28 -21.32
N GLY A 335 20.79 17.10 -21.11
CA GLY A 335 19.41 16.82 -21.43
C GLY A 335 18.54 16.50 -20.22
N PHE A 336 17.25 16.79 -20.34
CA PHE A 336 16.26 16.57 -19.28
C PHE A 336 14.90 16.21 -19.87
N VAL A 337 14.21 15.24 -19.25
CA VAL A 337 12.88 14.80 -19.67
C VAL A 337 11.78 15.57 -18.95
N VAL A 338 10.77 16.01 -19.69
CA VAL A 338 9.53 16.58 -19.13
C VAL A 338 8.34 15.74 -19.57
N GLN A 339 7.50 15.36 -18.61
CA GLN A 339 6.36 14.46 -18.83
C GLN A 339 5.06 15.25 -18.98
N ALA A 340 4.52 15.32 -20.19
CA ALA A 340 3.32 16.09 -20.54
C ALA A 340 2.02 15.60 -19.86
N TYR A 341 1.98 14.38 -19.34
CA TYR A 341 0.86 13.88 -18.56
C TYR A 341 0.73 14.53 -17.17
N GLN A 342 1.78 15.21 -16.67
CA GLN A 342 1.74 15.94 -15.41
C GLN A 342 1.15 17.32 -15.62
N LYS A 343 0.33 17.78 -14.67
CA LYS A 343 -0.29 19.11 -14.67
C LYS A 343 0.76 20.24 -14.61
N ARG A 344 1.96 19.93 -14.09
CA ARG A 344 3.10 20.85 -13.95
C ARG A 344 3.94 21.04 -15.21
N ALA A 345 3.86 20.14 -16.19
CA ALA A 345 4.74 20.13 -17.38
C ALA A 345 4.99 21.51 -18.03
N PRO A 346 3.96 22.31 -18.36
CA PRO A 346 4.15 23.65 -18.93
C PRO A 346 4.94 24.62 -18.03
N PHE A 347 4.81 24.53 -16.71
CA PHE A 347 5.54 25.38 -15.76
C PHE A 347 6.98 24.90 -15.55
N VAL A 348 7.20 23.59 -15.63
CA VAL A 348 8.55 23.02 -15.70
C VAL A 348 9.27 23.54 -16.94
N LEU A 349 8.57 23.60 -18.08
CA LEU A 349 9.11 24.18 -19.31
C LEU A 349 9.50 25.66 -19.13
N ASP A 350 8.66 26.47 -18.48
CA ASP A 350 8.99 27.86 -18.18
C ASP A 350 10.29 27.96 -17.34
N PHE A 351 10.46 27.11 -16.33
CA PHE A 351 11.67 27.05 -15.51
C PHE A 351 12.90 26.59 -16.30
N VAL A 352 12.83 25.50 -17.08
CA VAL A 352 14.02 25.00 -17.80
C VAL A 352 14.43 25.92 -18.95
N ILE A 353 13.49 26.61 -19.60
CA ILE A 353 13.79 27.62 -20.62
C ILE A 353 14.49 28.83 -19.99
N ASP A 354 14.01 29.30 -18.83
CA ASP A 354 14.68 30.35 -18.07
C ASP A 354 16.08 29.91 -17.63
N LEU A 355 16.19 28.72 -17.04
CA LEU A 355 17.45 28.11 -16.60
C LEU A 355 18.47 28.03 -17.73
N ALA A 356 18.06 27.56 -18.91
CA ALA A 356 18.89 27.50 -20.10
C ALA A 356 19.44 28.88 -20.49
N ARG A 357 18.57 29.90 -20.57
CA ARG A 357 18.97 31.26 -20.93
C ARG A 357 19.94 31.88 -19.93
N ARG A 358 19.69 31.68 -18.63
CA ARG A 358 20.51 32.28 -17.56
C ARG A 358 21.83 31.53 -17.31
N SER A 359 21.89 30.23 -17.60
CA SER A 359 23.12 29.44 -17.51
C SER A 359 23.97 29.50 -18.77
N GLY A 360 23.38 29.90 -19.91
CA GLY A 360 24.04 29.93 -21.20
C GLY A 360 24.15 28.55 -21.88
N HIS A 361 23.47 27.54 -21.35
CA HIS A 361 23.34 26.23 -21.98
C HIS A 361 22.14 26.19 -22.92
N ARG A 362 22.28 25.53 -24.06
CA ARG A 362 21.14 25.15 -24.89
C ARG A 362 20.63 23.75 -24.52
N LEU A 363 19.75 23.66 -23.52
CA LEU A 363 19.35 22.37 -22.93
C LEU A 363 18.60 21.46 -23.91
N MET A 364 18.94 20.16 -23.93
CA MET A 364 18.23 19.15 -24.72
C MET A 364 16.96 18.70 -23.98
N ILE A 365 15.79 19.22 -24.34
CA ILE A 365 14.55 18.94 -23.62
C ILE A 365 13.75 17.85 -24.33
N ARG A 366 13.73 16.66 -23.73
CA ARG A 366 12.90 15.55 -24.21
C ARG A 366 11.50 15.66 -23.64
N LEU A 367 10.53 15.98 -24.50
CA LEU A 367 9.12 15.95 -24.16
C LEU A 367 8.58 14.54 -24.37
N VAL A 368 8.08 13.92 -23.31
CA VAL A 368 7.39 12.61 -23.34
C VAL A 368 5.95 12.79 -22.85
N LYS A 369 5.11 11.76 -23.01
CA LYS A 369 3.81 11.75 -22.32
C LYS A 369 4.00 11.43 -20.84
N GLY A 370 4.47 10.23 -20.52
CA GLY A 370 4.70 9.75 -19.16
C GLY A 370 4.56 8.23 -19.10
N ALA A 371 5.24 7.59 -18.14
CA ALA A 371 5.33 6.12 -18.05
C ALA A 371 4.80 5.52 -16.73
N TYR A 372 4.37 6.36 -15.78
CA TYR A 372 4.03 5.95 -14.41
C TYR A 372 2.55 6.17 -14.06
N TRP A 373 1.69 6.36 -15.07
CA TRP A 373 0.35 6.91 -14.88
C TRP A 373 -0.51 6.15 -13.86
N ASP A 374 -0.58 4.83 -13.97
CA ASP A 374 -1.37 4.01 -13.05
C ASP A 374 -0.85 4.04 -11.60
N SER A 375 0.46 4.08 -11.44
CA SER A 375 1.15 4.18 -10.16
C SER A 375 0.89 5.54 -9.51
N GLU A 376 0.86 6.63 -10.29
CA GLU A 376 0.49 7.97 -9.79
C GLU A 376 -0.98 8.03 -9.34
N ILE A 377 -1.91 7.40 -10.05
CA ILE A 377 -3.32 7.31 -9.63
C ILE A 377 -3.42 6.52 -8.32
N LYS A 378 -2.80 5.34 -8.24
CA LYS A 378 -2.79 4.51 -7.02
C LYS A 378 -2.18 5.28 -5.85
N ARG A 379 -1.02 5.91 -6.03
CA ARG A 379 -0.29 6.62 -4.98
C ARG A 379 -1.11 7.77 -4.41
N ALA A 380 -1.71 8.61 -5.26
CA ALA A 380 -2.55 9.71 -4.81
C ALA A 380 -3.78 9.23 -4.01
N GLN A 381 -4.40 8.11 -4.41
CA GLN A 381 -5.52 7.51 -3.69
C GLN A 381 -5.11 6.92 -2.32
N VAL A 382 -4.00 6.18 -2.28
CA VAL A 382 -3.46 5.60 -1.05
C VAL A 382 -3.08 6.71 -0.06
N ASP A 383 -2.39 7.74 -0.53
CA ASP A 383 -1.91 8.85 0.30
C ASP A 383 -3.03 9.83 0.69
N GLY A 384 -4.24 9.69 0.13
CA GLY A 384 -5.39 10.54 0.47
C GLY A 384 -5.21 11.99 0.05
N LEU A 385 -4.58 12.24 -1.09
CA LEU A 385 -4.21 13.58 -1.54
C LEU A 385 -5.39 14.31 -2.22
N GLU A 386 -5.30 15.62 -2.35
CA GLU A 386 -6.39 16.47 -2.86
C GLU A 386 -6.83 16.16 -4.31
N ASP A 387 -5.88 15.87 -5.19
CA ASP A 387 -6.10 15.52 -6.60
C ASP A 387 -4.85 14.72 -7.10
N PHE A 388 -4.89 14.26 -8.34
CA PHE A 388 -3.81 13.58 -9.03
C PHE A 388 -2.74 14.57 -9.55
N PRO A 389 -1.46 14.18 -9.56
CA PRO A 389 -0.40 14.98 -10.19
C PRO A 389 -0.41 14.89 -11.72
N VAL A 390 -1.23 13.98 -12.26
CA VAL A 390 -1.36 13.65 -13.67
C VAL A 390 -2.80 13.85 -14.17
N PHE A 391 -2.96 14.02 -15.47
CA PHE A 391 -4.28 14.00 -16.11
C PHE A 391 -4.93 12.62 -16.03
N THR A 392 -6.25 12.57 -15.86
CA THR A 392 -7.01 11.31 -15.74
C THR A 392 -7.59 10.81 -17.07
N ARG A 393 -7.61 11.67 -18.10
CA ARG A 393 -7.94 11.31 -19.48
C ARG A 393 -6.70 11.34 -20.38
N LYS A 394 -6.59 10.37 -21.28
CA LYS A 394 -5.47 10.29 -22.22
C LYS A 394 -5.45 11.48 -23.18
N ARG A 395 -6.62 11.97 -23.62
CA ARG A 395 -6.72 13.13 -24.53
C ARG A 395 -6.21 14.42 -23.89
N HIS A 396 -6.38 14.59 -22.59
CA HIS A 396 -5.85 15.73 -21.84
C HIS A 396 -4.31 15.74 -21.84
N THR A 397 -3.70 14.56 -21.72
CA THR A 397 -2.25 14.41 -21.92
C THR A 397 -1.83 14.77 -23.35
N ASP A 398 -2.61 14.41 -24.37
CA ASP A 398 -2.29 14.80 -25.76
C ASP A 398 -2.36 16.32 -25.96
N VAL A 399 -3.38 16.99 -25.42
CA VAL A 399 -3.53 18.46 -25.43
C VAL A 399 -2.35 19.12 -24.72
N SER A 400 -2.02 18.65 -23.51
CA SER A 400 -0.84 19.12 -22.77
C SER A 400 0.45 18.96 -23.55
N TYR A 401 0.64 17.82 -24.22
CA TYR A 401 1.82 17.56 -25.05
C TYR A 401 1.93 18.56 -26.20
N LEU A 402 0.83 18.85 -26.93
CA LEU A 402 0.85 19.80 -28.04
C LEU A 402 1.11 21.25 -27.59
N ALA A 403 0.50 21.67 -26.47
CA ALA A 403 0.76 22.98 -25.88
C ALA A 403 2.23 23.13 -25.42
N CYS A 404 2.76 22.11 -24.74
CA CYS A 404 4.17 22.04 -24.34
C CYS A 404 5.12 22.03 -25.56
N ALA A 405 4.74 21.34 -26.64
CA ALA A 405 5.53 21.29 -27.86
C ALA A 405 5.61 22.66 -28.56
N ARG A 406 4.51 23.43 -28.60
CA ARG A 406 4.52 24.81 -29.09
C ARG A 406 5.51 25.66 -28.30
N LYS A 407 5.40 25.65 -26.97
CA LYS A 407 6.29 26.40 -26.07
C LYS A 407 7.77 26.09 -26.31
N LEU A 408 8.12 24.82 -26.50
CA LEU A 408 9.48 24.40 -26.83
C LEU A 408 9.94 24.88 -28.22
N LEU A 409 9.08 24.81 -29.25
CA LEU A 409 9.41 25.28 -30.60
C LEU A 409 9.63 26.80 -30.67
N GLU A 410 8.96 27.56 -29.82
CA GLU A 410 9.11 29.02 -29.69
C GLU A 410 10.39 29.42 -28.94
N ALA A 411 10.97 28.51 -28.14
CA ALA A 411 12.17 28.75 -27.32
C ALA A 411 13.43 28.05 -27.87
N ARG A 412 13.50 27.78 -29.19
CA ARG A 412 14.64 27.07 -29.82
C ARG A 412 16.00 27.77 -29.67
N ASP A 413 15.99 29.06 -29.31
CA ASP A 413 17.18 29.81 -28.91
C ASP A 413 17.83 29.26 -27.64
N ALA A 414 16.99 28.82 -26.69
CA ALA A 414 17.41 28.38 -25.36
C ALA A 414 17.42 26.86 -25.21
N VAL A 415 16.58 26.14 -25.97
CA VAL A 415 16.46 24.69 -25.84
C VAL A 415 16.57 24.00 -27.20
N PHE A 416 17.00 22.75 -27.17
CA PHE A 416 16.86 21.80 -28.27
C PHE A 416 15.68 20.85 -27.98
N PRO A 417 14.51 21.06 -28.60
CA PRO A 417 13.34 20.22 -28.37
C PRO A 417 13.51 18.82 -28.96
N GLN A 418 13.19 17.79 -28.18
CA GLN A 418 13.20 16.39 -28.60
C GLN A 418 11.82 15.77 -28.34
N PHE A 419 11.04 15.54 -29.39
CA PHE A 419 9.66 15.09 -29.29
C PHE A 419 9.56 13.56 -29.32
N ALA A 420 9.47 12.93 -28.16
CA ALA A 420 9.38 11.48 -28.01
C ALA A 420 7.91 11.00 -28.08
N THR A 421 7.51 10.44 -29.22
CA THR A 421 6.14 9.96 -29.42
C THR A 421 6.06 8.89 -30.52
N HIS A 422 5.17 7.91 -30.33
CA HIS A 422 4.79 6.94 -31.38
C HIS A 422 3.45 7.29 -32.03
N ASN A 423 2.82 8.40 -31.65
CA ASN A 423 1.53 8.81 -32.16
C ASN A 423 1.69 9.67 -33.42
N ALA A 424 1.23 9.16 -34.57
CA ALA A 424 1.37 9.83 -35.87
C ALA A 424 0.61 11.17 -35.94
N GLN A 425 -0.54 11.29 -35.27
CA GLN A 425 -1.30 12.55 -35.20
C GLN A 425 -0.52 13.61 -34.41
N THR A 426 0.09 13.22 -33.28
CA THR A 426 0.92 14.13 -32.48
C THR A 426 2.14 14.59 -33.27
N LEU A 427 2.82 13.65 -33.94
CA LEU A 427 3.98 13.95 -34.80
C LEU A 427 3.60 14.92 -35.92
N ALA A 428 2.52 14.64 -36.65
CA ALA A 428 2.07 15.45 -37.78
C ALA A 428 1.67 16.87 -37.34
N SER A 429 1.03 17.01 -36.17
CA SER A 429 0.68 18.31 -35.59
C SER A 429 1.92 19.15 -35.28
N ILE A 430 2.94 18.54 -34.69
CA ILE A 430 4.21 19.20 -34.38
C ILE A 430 4.98 19.56 -35.65
N HIS A 431 4.98 18.68 -36.65
CA HIS A 431 5.60 18.95 -37.95
C HIS A 431 4.95 20.14 -38.65
N ALA A 432 3.61 20.22 -38.68
CA ALA A 432 2.87 21.34 -39.24
C ALA A 432 3.16 22.65 -38.47
N LEU A 433 3.18 22.59 -37.14
CA LEU A 433 3.47 23.73 -36.26
C LEU A 433 4.90 24.25 -36.47
N SER A 434 5.89 23.35 -36.51
CA SER A 434 7.28 23.72 -36.75
C SER A 434 7.49 24.38 -38.11
N GLY A 435 6.86 23.86 -39.17
CA GLY A 435 6.94 24.47 -40.50
C GLY A 435 6.38 25.89 -40.53
N SER A 436 5.33 26.17 -39.74
CA SER A 436 4.78 27.53 -39.61
C SER A 436 5.71 28.48 -38.87
N LEU A 437 6.47 28.01 -37.87
CA LEU A 437 7.33 28.86 -37.02
C LEU A 437 8.73 29.08 -37.60
N ALA A 438 9.25 28.16 -38.40
CA ALA A 438 10.61 28.21 -38.94
C ALA A 438 10.70 28.69 -40.40
N GLY A 439 9.57 28.83 -41.10
CA GLY A 439 9.54 28.80 -42.57
C GLY A 439 9.94 27.41 -43.09
N ASP A 440 9.87 27.19 -44.42
CA ASP A 440 10.19 25.87 -45.01
C ASP A 440 11.68 25.45 -44.88
N SER A 441 12.52 26.20 -44.16
CA SER A 441 13.96 25.93 -43.98
C SER A 441 14.29 25.35 -42.60
N PHE A 442 14.03 24.05 -42.40
CA PHE A 442 14.49 23.30 -41.23
C PHE A 442 15.99 23.03 -41.28
N ARG A 443 16.67 23.05 -40.13
CA ARG A 443 18.07 22.62 -39.98
C ARG A 443 18.22 21.59 -38.88
N VAL A 444 19.15 20.65 -39.06
CA VAL A 444 19.60 19.78 -37.97
C VAL A 444 20.08 20.67 -36.81
N GLY A 445 19.62 20.36 -35.61
CA GLY A 445 19.83 21.19 -34.42
C GLY A 445 18.65 22.10 -34.08
N ASP A 446 17.64 22.27 -34.94
CA ASP A 446 16.43 23.03 -34.59
C ASP A 446 15.57 22.29 -33.57
N HIS A 447 15.24 21.03 -33.87
CA HIS A 447 14.56 20.06 -33.01
C HIS A 447 14.74 18.66 -33.61
N GLU A 448 14.41 17.61 -32.86
CA GLU A 448 14.31 16.24 -33.36
C GLU A 448 13.06 15.53 -32.85
N PHE A 449 12.70 14.43 -33.50
CA PHE A 449 11.79 13.46 -32.91
C PHE A 449 12.55 12.34 -32.21
N GLN A 450 11.87 11.59 -31.34
CA GLN A 450 12.43 10.38 -30.74
C GLN A 450 11.43 9.25 -30.70
N CYS A 451 11.95 8.03 -30.68
CA CYS A 451 11.16 6.81 -30.62
C CYS A 451 11.91 5.70 -29.87
N LEU A 452 11.20 4.66 -29.45
CA LEU A 452 11.84 3.47 -28.88
C LEU A 452 12.30 2.53 -29.99
N HIS A 453 13.44 1.89 -29.75
CA HIS A 453 13.86 0.69 -30.44
C HIS A 453 12.83 -0.45 -30.40
N GLY A 454 12.68 -1.16 -31.52
CA GLY A 454 11.79 -2.32 -31.65
C GLY A 454 10.30 -1.96 -31.74
N MET A 455 9.95 -0.67 -31.80
CA MET A 455 8.55 -0.22 -31.82
C MET A 455 8.31 0.97 -32.74
N GLY A 456 9.12 2.02 -32.62
CA GLY A 456 8.86 3.30 -33.28
C GLY A 456 9.44 3.41 -34.69
N GLU A 457 10.41 2.57 -35.04
CA GLU A 457 11.12 2.63 -36.32
C GLU A 457 10.18 2.59 -37.54
N PRO A 458 9.14 1.74 -37.61
CA PRO A 458 8.24 1.69 -38.77
C PRO A 458 7.58 3.04 -39.11
N LEU A 459 7.25 3.85 -38.08
CA LEU A 459 6.70 5.19 -38.26
C LEU A 459 7.79 6.15 -38.74
N TYR A 460 8.94 6.15 -38.08
CA TYR A 460 9.98 7.14 -38.35
C TYR A 460 10.80 6.87 -39.61
N GLU A 461 10.76 5.66 -40.17
CA GLU A 461 11.24 5.42 -41.54
C GLU A 461 10.42 6.18 -42.60
N GLU A 462 9.21 6.63 -42.26
CA GLU A 462 8.39 7.52 -43.11
C GLU A 462 8.64 9.01 -42.82
N VAL A 463 9.59 9.32 -41.94
CA VAL A 463 9.90 10.68 -41.44
C VAL A 463 11.34 11.07 -41.76
N VAL A 464 12.28 10.17 -41.48
CA VAL A 464 13.73 10.40 -41.63
C VAL A 464 14.15 10.38 -43.10
N GLY A 465 14.95 11.36 -43.49
CA GLY A 465 15.61 11.45 -44.80
C GLY A 465 14.90 12.32 -45.84
N PRO A 466 15.62 12.75 -46.89
CA PRO A 466 15.17 13.78 -47.83
C PRO A 466 13.99 13.34 -48.72
N GLY A 467 13.77 12.03 -48.87
CA GLY A 467 12.63 11.49 -49.61
C GLY A 467 11.33 11.36 -48.78
N LYS A 468 11.33 11.85 -47.54
CA LYS A 468 10.24 11.71 -46.56
C LYS A 468 9.83 13.08 -46.01
N LEU A 469 9.80 13.26 -44.69
CA LEU A 469 9.55 14.57 -44.06
C LEU A 469 10.86 15.31 -43.74
N ASP A 470 12.00 14.67 -43.99
CA ASP A 470 13.35 15.19 -43.73
C ASP A 470 13.50 15.77 -42.31
N ARG A 471 13.11 14.96 -41.31
CA ARG A 471 13.30 15.28 -39.89
C ARG A 471 14.10 14.18 -39.20
N PRO A 472 15.09 14.52 -38.35
CA PRO A 472 15.87 13.52 -37.62
C PRO A 472 15.01 12.82 -36.57
N CYS A 473 15.34 11.55 -36.33
CA CYS A 473 14.77 10.77 -35.23
C CYS A 473 15.88 10.07 -34.44
N ARG A 474 15.87 10.26 -33.11
CA ARG A 474 16.74 9.55 -32.18
C ARG A 474 16.02 8.34 -31.58
N ILE A 475 16.62 7.17 -31.76
CA ILE A 475 16.14 5.91 -31.21
C ILE A 475 16.65 5.78 -29.77
N TYR A 476 15.74 5.74 -28.82
CA TYR A 476 16.01 5.34 -27.45
C TYR A 476 16.22 3.82 -27.42
N ALA A 477 17.41 3.38 -27.05
CA ALA A 477 17.89 2.01 -27.27
C ALA A 477 18.25 1.33 -25.94
N PRO A 478 17.40 0.42 -25.43
CA PRO A 478 17.70 -0.36 -24.24
C PRO A 478 18.92 -1.27 -24.44
N VAL A 479 19.77 -1.35 -23.42
CA VAL A 479 20.99 -2.16 -23.39
C VAL A 479 21.09 -2.85 -22.04
N GLY A 480 21.16 -4.18 -22.04
CA GLY A 480 21.33 -4.94 -20.81
C GLY A 480 21.00 -6.43 -20.96
N THR A 481 21.27 -7.18 -19.90
CA THR A 481 21.00 -8.63 -19.86
C THR A 481 19.50 -8.91 -19.85
N HIS A 482 19.12 -10.16 -20.13
CA HIS A 482 17.71 -10.59 -20.05
C HIS A 482 17.13 -10.39 -18.65
N GLU A 483 17.89 -10.67 -17.58
CA GLU A 483 17.45 -10.45 -16.20
C GLU A 483 17.09 -8.97 -15.96
N THR A 484 17.96 -8.06 -16.40
CA THR A 484 17.75 -6.60 -16.24
C THR A 484 16.54 -6.12 -17.05
N LEU A 485 16.35 -6.63 -18.26
CA LEU A 485 15.20 -6.30 -19.10
C LEU A 485 13.87 -6.71 -18.43
N LEU A 486 13.80 -7.90 -17.84
CA LEU A 486 12.54 -8.47 -17.34
C LEU A 486 11.93 -7.69 -16.18
N ALA A 487 12.75 -7.07 -15.33
CA ALA A 487 12.28 -6.19 -14.26
C ALA A 487 11.47 -5.00 -14.81
N TYR A 488 11.84 -4.51 -15.99
CA TYR A 488 11.28 -3.33 -16.65
C TYR A 488 10.25 -3.64 -17.75
N LEU A 489 10.29 -4.85 -18.32
CA LEU A 489 9.56 -5.21 -19.54
C LEU A 489 8.05 -4.98 -19.42
N VAL A 490 7.43 -5.29 -18.28
CA VAL A 490 5.98 -5.11 -18.10
C VAL A 490 5.59 -3.66 -18.28
N ARG A 491 6.24 -2.72 -17.57
CA ARG A 491 5.97 -1.29 -17.70
C ARG A 491 6.17 -0.81 -19.16
N ARG A 492 7.17 -1.37 -19.86
CA ARG A 492 7.43 -1.08 -21.27
C ARG A 492 6.30 -1.53 -22.19
N LEU A 493 5.80 -2.74 -21.96
CA LEU A 493 4.67 -3.31 -22.71
C LEU A 493 3.39 -2.51 -22.43
N LEU A 494 3.17 -2.04 -21.20
CA LEU A 494 2.00 -1.24 -20.83
C LEU A 494 1.95 0.11 -21.53
N GLU A 495 3.09 0.79 -21.66
CA GLU A 495 3.21 2.10 -22.32
C GLU A 495 2.59 2.10 -23.74
N ASN A 496 2.69 0.98 -24.45
CA ASN A 496 2.24 0.87 -25.84
C ASN A 496 1.11 -0.16 -26.05
N GLY A 497 0.81 -1.00 -25.06
CA GLY A 497 -0.21 -2.05 -25.09
C GLY A 497 -1.57 -1.67 -24.49
N ALA A 498 -1.71 -0.54 -23.80
CA ALA A 498 -3.01 -0.09 -23.29
C ALA A 498 -4.04 0.17 -24.42
N ASN A 499 -5.34 0.03 -24.16
CA ASN A 499 -6.39 0.21 -25.19
C ASN A 499 -6.42 1.63 -25.78
N SER A 500 -5.96 2.60 -25.00
CA SER A 500 -5.85 4.01 -25.39
C SER A 500 -4.55 4.35 -26.14
N SER A 501 -3.59 3.42 -26.19
CA SER A 501 -2.32 3.58 -26.92
C SER A 501 -2.54 3.66 -28.43
N PHE A 502 -1.80 4.54 -29.10
CA PHE A 502 -1.83 4.64 -30.56
C PHE A 502 -1.30 3.38 -31.25
N VAL A 503 -0.24 2.78 -30.71
CA VAL A 503 0.40 1.57 -31.27
C VAL A 503 -0.56 0.37 -31.21
N ASN A 504 -1.38 0.30 -30.17
CA ASN A 504 -2.45 -0.69 -30.07
C ASN A 504 -3.58 -0.37 -31.08
N ARG A 505 -4.12 0.85 -31.05
CA ARG A 505 -5.25 1.27 -31.89
C ARG A 505 -4.99 1.19 -33.41
N ILE A 506 -3.77 1.44 -33.88
CA ILE A 506 -3.46 1.39 -35.32
C ILE A 506 -3.57 -0.02 -35.91
N GLN A 507 -3.30 -1.03 -35.06
CA GLN A 507 -3.37 -2.44 -35.44
C GLN A 507 -4.78 -3.02 -35.32
N ASP A 508 -5.70 -2.29 -34.70
CA ASP A 508 -7.10 -2.68 -34.63
C ASP A 508 -7.81 -2.26 -35.94
N PRO A 509 -8.25 -3.22 -36.79
CA PRO A 509 -8.97 -2.90 -38.00
C PRO A 509 -10.35 -2.27 -37.72
N ALA A 510 -10.90 -2.41 -36.51
CA ALA A 510 -12.17 -1.78 -36.13
C ALA A 510 -12.02 -0.27 -35.86
N VAL A 511 -10.79 0.22 -35.59
CA VAL A 511 -10.55 1.65 -35.40
C VAL A 511 -10.44 2.33 -36.76
N THR A 512 -11.31 3.31 -37.01
CA THR A 512 -11.32 4.01 -38.30
C THR A 512 -10.12 4.94 -38.46
N MET A 513 -9.83 5.32 -39.72
CA MET A 513 -8.75 6.27 -39.99
C MET A 513 -9.03 7.62 -39.33
N GLU A 514 -10.27 8.09 -39.42
CA GLU A 514 -10.74 9.34 -38.82
C GLU A 514 -10.49 9.36 -37.31
N ALA A 515 -10.71 8.23 -36.63
CA ALA A 515 -10.46 8.12 -35.19
C ALA A 515 -8.96 8.13 -34.81
N LEU A 516 -8.07 7.69 -35.70
CA LEU A 516 -6.61 7.68 -35.48
C LEU A 516 -5.96 9.05 -35.73
N VAL A 517 -6.52 9.83 -36.66
CA VAL A 517 -5.99 11.16 -37.06
C VAL A 517 -6.75 12.32 -36.44
N ALA A 518 -7.78 12.05 -35.63
CA ALA A 518 -8.58 13.07 -34.96
C ALA A 518 -7.73 14.01 -34.10
N ASP A 519 -7.99 15.31 -34.21
CA ASP A 519 -7.32 16.34 -33.42
C ASP A 519 -7.79 16.29 -31.96
N PRO A 520 -6.90 15.99 -30.99
CA PRO A 520 -7.27 15.92 -29.58
C PRO A 520 -7.73 17.26 -29.02
N ALA A 521 -7.23 18.40 -29.52
CA ALA A 521 -7.67 19.72 -29.06
C ALA A 521 -9.13 19.97 -29.47
N ALA A 522 -9.48 19.66 -30.73
CA ALA A 522 -10.86 19.73 -31.21
C ALA A 522 -11.78 18.76 -30.45
N GLN A 523 -11.31 17.54 -30.16
CA GLN A 523 -12.08 16.57 -29.37
C GLN A 523 -12.38 17.08 -27.97
N VAL A 524 -11.37 17.58 -27.25
CA VAL A 524 -11.53 18.09 -25.88
C VAL A 524 -12.39 19.36 -25.84
N ALA A 525 -12.26 20.24 -26.83
CA ALA A 525 -13.11 21.42 -26.97
C ALA A 525 -14.61 21.06 -27.15
N ALA A 526 -14.91 19.89 -27.73
CA ALA A 526 -16.26 19.39 -27.94
C ALA A 526 -16.83 18.61 -26.73
N GLU A 527 -16.01 18.33 -25.70
CA GLU A 527 -16.47 17.63 -24.49
C GLU A 527 -17.37 18.53 -23.62
N GLN A 528 -18.26 17.92 -22.84
CA GLN A 528 -19.21 18.61 -21.95
C GLN A 528 -19.12 18.04 -20.52
N PRO A 529 -18.59 18.79 -19.54
CA PRO A 529 -17.80 20.02 -19.71
C PRO A 529 -16.44 19.73 -20.36
N ALA A 530 -15.91 20.69 -21.13
CA ALA A 530 -14.57 20.60 -21.70
C ALA A 530 -13.53 20.50 -20.59
N GLY A 531 -12.61 19.53 -20.68
CA GLY A 531 -11.57 19.33 -19.67
C GLY A 531 -12.04 18.60 -18.40
N GLY A 532 -13.25 18.05 -18.35
CA GLY A 532 -13.73 17.30 -17.19
C GLY A 532 -12.90 16.03 -16.91
N PRO A 533 -12.64 15.66 -15.63
CA PRO A 533 -11.85 14.47 -15.30
C PRO A 533 -12.53 13.16 -15.76
N ASN A 534 -11.82 12.04 -15.68
CA ASN A 534 -12.36 10.74 -16.04
C ASN A 534 -13.38 10.27 -14.98
N PRO A 535 -14.68 10.09 -15.32
CA PRO A 535 -15.71 9.77 -14.33
C PRO A 535 -15.57 8.36 -13.73
N ARG A 536 -14.70 7.51 -14.29
CA ARG A 536 -14.43 6.16 -13.78
C ARG A 536 -13.24 6.10 -12.81
N ILE A 537 -12.59 7.23 -12.55
CA ILE A 537 -11.47 7.34 -11.61
C ILE A 537 -11.93 8.23 -10.46
N ALA A 538 -12.21 7.64 -9.31
CA ALA A 538 -12.58 8.38 -8.11
C ALA A 538 -11.39 9.21 -7.63
N LEU A 539 -11.63 10.49 -7.30
CA LEU A 539 -10.67 11.29 -6.55
C LEU A 539 -10.35 10.60 -5.20
N PRO A 540 -9.16 10.81 -4.62
CA PRO A 540 -8.81 10.18 -3.35
C PRO A 540 -9.83 10.47 -2.25
N ARG A 541 -10.37 11.69 -2.18
CA ARG A 541 -11.40 12.12 -1.21
C ARG A 541 -12.71 11.34 -1.34
N ASP A 542 -13.04 10.88 -2.55
CA ASP A 542 -14.33 10.28 -2.93
C ASP A 542 -14.27 8.74 -3.05
N LEU A 543 -13.18 8.12 -2.59
CA LEU A 543 -12.89 6.69 -2.81
C LEU A 543 -13.99 5.74 -2.32
N PHE A 544 -14.74 6.14 -1.28
CA PHE A 544 -15.81 5.35 -0.68
C PHE A 544 -17.23 5.82 -1.09
N GLY A 545 -17.31 6.72 -2.07
CA GLY A 545 -18.56 7.22 -2.64
C GLY A 545 -19.52 7.78 -1.58
N ALA A 546 -20.78 7.33 -1.62
CA ALA A 546 -21.82 7.81 -0.72
C ALA A 546 -21.73 7.26 0.72
N GLU A 547 -20.89 6.24 0.97
CA GLU A 547 -20.76 5.67 2.31
C GLU A 547 -20.16 6.69 3.29
N ARG A 548 -19.00 7.24 2.91
CA ARG A 548 -18.24 8.20 3.71
C ARG A 548 -17.21 8.93 2.86
N VAL A 549 -16.72 10.05 3.37
CA VAL A 549 -15.59 10.78 2.77
C VAL A 549 -14.26 10.22 3.29
N ASN A 550 -13.26 10.03 2.43
CA ASN A 550 -11.96 9.46 2.78
C ASN A 550 -11.05 10.49 3.47
N SER A 551 -10.27 10.11 4.48
CA SER A 551 -9.32 11.00 5.16
C SER A 551 -8.32 11.68 4.21
N LEU A 552 -8.04 12.97 4.44
CA LEU A 552 -7.00 13.72 3.73
C LEU A 552 -5.61 13.45 4.31
N GLY A 553 -4.60 13.23 3.46
CA GLY A 553 -3.19 13.17 3.85
C GLY A 553 -2.45 14.49 3.65
N LEU A 554 -1.11 14.39 3.68
CA LEU A 554 -0.20 15.50 3.47
C LEU A 554 0.95 15.05 2.56
N ASN A 555 1.20 15.79 1.49
CA ASN A 555 2.24 15.52 0.51
C ASN A 555 3.59 16.05 1.02
N LEU A 556 4.34 15.18 1.69
CA LEU A 556 5.66 15.47 2.23
C LEU A 556 6.75 15.69 1.14
N SER A 557 6.40 15.68 -0.14
CA SER A 557 7.29 16.11 -1.24
C SER A 557 7.05 17.56 -1.71
N ASN A 558 5.94 18.19 -1.29
CA ASN A 558 5.54 19.52 -1.76
C ASN A 558 6.11 20.63 -0.86
N GLU A 559 6.98 21.49 -1.40
CA GLU A 559 7.65 22.55 -0.60
C GLU A 559 6.67 23.57 0.02
N ALA A 560 5.54 23.86 -0.64
CA ALA A 560 4.55 24.76 -0.07
C ALA A 560 3.82 24.14 1.12
N GLU A 561 3.61 22.81 1.12
CA GLU A 561 3.12 22.08 2.28
C GLU A 561 4.17 21.98 3.38
N LEU A 562 5.42 21.66 3.05
CA LEU A 562 6.50 21.61 4.04
C LEU A 562 6.71 22.97 4.73
N ALA A 563 6.62 24.08 3.99
CA ALA A 563 6.70 25.42 4.56
C ALA A 563 5.54 25.74 5.53
N ARG A 564 4.30 25.38 5.16
CA ARG A 564 3.13 25.52 6.04
C ARG A 564 3.25 24.62 7.29
N LEU A 565 3.75 23.40 7.10
CA LEU A 565 3.95 22.45 8.18
C LEU A 565 5.03 22.95 9.15
N ALA A 566 6.14 23.51 8.66
CA ALA A 566 7.22 24.02 9.52
C ALA A 566 6.70 25.05 10.54
N ALA A 567 5.88 26.01 10.08
CA ALA A 567 5.26 26.99 10.96
C ALA A 567 4.33 26.35 12.01
N ALA A 568 3.53 25.36 11.61
CA ALA A 568 2.62 24.65 12.53
C ALA A 568 3.37 23.77 13.55
N LEU A 569 4.51 23.18 13.15
CA LEU A 569 5.37 22.39 14.05
C LEU A 569 6.07 23.27 15.08
N GLN A 570 6.54 24.45 14.69
CA GLN A 570 7.09 25.44 15.62
C GLN A 570 6.03 25.92 16.62
N ASP A 571 4.81 26.22 16.15
CA ASP A 571 3.67 26.52 17.04
C ASP A 571 3.37 25.35 17.99
N SER A 572 3.36 24.12 17.49
CA SER A 572 3.15 22.91 18.29
C SER A 572 4.20 22.74 19.39
N ALA A 573 5.47 23.02 19.10
CA ALA A 573 6.56 22.93 20.07
C ALA A 573 6.50 24.02 21.16
N ALA A 574 5.92 25.19 20.85
CA ALA A 574 5.77 26.30 21.80
C ALA A 574 4.54 26.18 22.71
N ARG A 575 3.62 25.24 22.44
CA ARG A 575 2.41 25.03 23.24
C ARG A 575 2.71 24.30 24.54
N ASP A 576 2.10 24.77 25.62
CA ASP A 576 2.07 24.08 26.91
C ASP A 576 1.06 22.92 26.86
N TRP A 577 1.53 21.73 26.51
CA TRP A 577 0.69 20.54 26.46
C TRP A 577 0.41 20.00 27.87
N HIS A 578 -0.86 19.78 28.17
CA HIS A 578 -1.31 19.21 29.44
C HIS A 578 -2.30 18.07 29.24
N ALA A 579 -2.15 17.03 30.04
CA ALA A 579 -3.15 16.00 30.25
C ALA A 579 -3.50 15.93 31.74
N ALA A 580 -4.78 15.78 32.05
CA ALA A 580 -5.29 15.60 33.40
C ALA A 580 -6.62 14.86 33.34
N PRO A 581 -7.16 14.36 34.46
CA PRO A 581 -8.52 13.87 34.50
C PRO A 581 -9.51 14.91 33.96
N LEU A 582 -10.25 14.54 32.91
CA LEU A 582 -11.30 15.35 32.29
C LEU A 582 -12.66 14.75 32.63
N LEU A 583 -13.32 15.32 33.63
CA LEU A 583 -14.61 14.86 34.17
C LEU A 583 -15.67 15.97 34.06
N ALA A 584 -16.95 15.60 34.00
CA ALA A 584 -18.03 16.58 34.04
C ALA A 584 -18.03 17.33 35.39
N GLY A 585 -17.77 18.64 35.36
CA GLY A 585 -17.81 19.51 36.55
C GLY A 585 -16.58 19.45 37.46
N MET A 586 -15.52 18.71 37.10
CA MET A 586 -14.24 18.68 37.81
C MET A 586 -13.07 18.76 36.84
N LYS A 587 -12.08 19.61 37.14
CA LYS A 587 -10.79 19.64 36.42
C LYS A 587 -9.68 19.15 37.35
N GLY A 588 -8.86 18.24 36.80
CA GLY A 588 -7.75 17.49 37.40
C GLY A 588 -7.25 17.87 38.79
N GLN A 589 -7.24 16.87 39.68
CA GLN A 589 -6.43 16.81 40.90
C GLN A 589 -5.29 15.80 40.69
N GLY A 590 -4.11 16.05 41.25
CA GLY A 590 -2.92 15.21 41.13
C GLY A 590 -1.64 16.04 41.01
N MET A 591 -0.47 15.46 41.34
CA MET A 591 0.82 16.13 41.17
C MET A 591 1.28 15.98 39.71
N PRO A 592 1.49 17.07 38.95
CA PRO A 592 1.92 16.96 37.55
C PRO A 592 3.32 16.35 37.44
N ARG A 593 3.51 15.45 36.47
CA ARG A 593 4.81 14.91 36.05
C ARG A 593 5.12 15.29 34.60
N PRO A 594 6.41 15.42 34.22
CA PRO A 594 6.77 15.66 32.82
C PRO A 594 6.49 14.44 31.94
N VAL A 595 6.08 14.72 30.71
CA VAL A 595 6.11 13.78 29.59
C VAL A 595 7.31 14.17 28.73
N LEU A 596 8.24 13.23 28.55
CA LEU A 596 9.52 13.47 27.87
C LEU A 596 9.48 12.85 26.48
N ASN A 597 10.17 13.47 25.53
CA ASN A 597 10.27 12.96 24.18
C ASN A 597 11.18 11.72 24.15
N PRO A 598 10.72 10.54 23.69
CA PRO A 598 11.53 9.31 23.70
C PRO A 598 12.78 9.40 22.82
N ALA A 599 12.82 10.31 21.84
CA ALA A 599 13.98 10.52 20.99
C ALA A 599 15.07 11.38 21.66
N ASN A 600 14.69 12.20 22.64
CA ASN A 600 15.60 13.08 23.37
C ASN A 600 14.96 13.50 24.70
N HIS A 601 15.32 12.84 25.80
CA HIS A 601 14.72 13.06 27.12
C HIS A 601 14.96 14.46 27.71
N ARG A 602 15.78 15.30 27.04
CA ARG A 602 15.96 16.72 27.38
C ARG A 602 14.83 17.60 26.84
N ASP A 603 14.06 17.11 25.86
CA ASP A 603 12.87 17.76 25.34
C ASP A 603 11.65 17.35 26.17
N GLN A 604 11.13 18.28 26.96
CA GLN A 604 9.89 18.10 27.71
C GLN A 604 8.71 18.46 26.79
N VAL A 605 7.87 17.46 26.50
CA VAL A 605 6.72 17.63 25.60
C VAL A 605 5.58 18.35 26.29
N GLY A 606 5.33 18.03 27.56
CA GLY A 606 4.24 18.61 28.34
C GLY A 606 4.21 18.07 29.77
N LEU A 607 3.06 18.22 30.42
CA LEU A 607 2.81 17.70 31.77
C LEU A 607 1.56 16.82 31.81
N VAL A 608 1.60 15.75 32.60
CA VAL A 608 0.43 14.93 32.92
C VAL A 608 0.17 14.90 34.42
N ALA A 609 -1.07 15.13 34.83
CA ALA A 609 -1.58 14.77 36.14
C ALA A 609 -2.38 13.46 36.01
N GLU A 610 -2.06 12.47 36.83
CA GLU A 610 -2.73 11.17 36.80
C GLU A 610 -3.96 11.14 37.70
N ALA A 611 -4.89 10.25 37.40
CA ALA A 611 -6.16 10.11 38.11
C ALA A 611 -5.95 9.60 39.53
N SER A 612 -6.51 10.30 40.51
CA SER A 612 -6.63 9.82 41.88
C SER A 612 -7.78 8.82 42.03
N PRO A 613 -7.83 8.03 43.12
CA PRO A 613 -8.97 7.17 43.43
C PRO A 613 -10.32 7.92 43.46
N GLU A 614 -10.34 9.18 43.92
CA GLU A 614 -11.53 10.02 43.95
C GLU A 614 -11.98 10.43 42.55
N ALA A 615 -11.02 10.66 41.64
CA ALA A 615 -11.31 10.92 40.23
C ALA A 615 -11.89 9.68 39.53
N VAL A 616 -11.37 8.49 39.85
CA VAL A 616 -11.90 7.21 39.36
C VAL A 616 -13.36 7.02 39.82
N GLU A 617 -13.65 7.20 41.10
CA GLU A 617 -15.01 7.10 41.64
C GLU A 617 -15.96 8.12 41.01
N SER A 618 -15.50 9.37 40.86
CA SER A 618 -16.29 10.44 40.23
C SER A 618 -16.62 10.10 38.77
N ALA A 619 -15.66 9.56 38.02
CA ALA A 619 -15.86 9.17 36.63
C ALA A 619 -16.91 8.07 36.49
N LEU A 620 -16.84 7.05 37.34
CA LEU A 620 -17.78 5.93 37.37
C LEU A 620 -19.20 6.40 37.70
N ARG A 621 -19.34 7.30 38.69
CA ARG A 621 -20.62 7.91 39.03
C ARG A 621 -21.19 8.72 37.86
N ILE A 622 -20.41 9.62 37.28
CA ILE A 622 -20.84 10.49 36.16
C ILE A 622 -21.26 9.65 34.95
N ALA A 623 -20.47 8.65 34.55
CA ALA A 623 -20.78 7.79 33.41
C ALA A 623 -22.11 7.06 33.63
N THR A 624 -22.34 6.57 34.85
CA THR A 624 -23.57 5.87 35.24
C THR A 624 -24.78 6.80 35.17
N GLU A 625 -24.68 8.01 35.74
CA GLU A 625 -25.75 9.02 35.74
C GLU A 625 -26.13 9.49 34.33
N ASN A 626 -25.16 9.52 33.39
CA ASN A 626 -25.36 10.01 32.02
C ASN A 626 -25.69 8.90 31.00
N ALA A 627 -25.62 7.62 31.37
CA ALA A 627 -25.80 6.50 30.46
C ALA A 627 -27.15 6.53 29.73
N ALA A 628 -28.24 6.78 30.46
CA ALA A 628 -29.58 6.85 29.88
C ALA A 628 -29.73 8.04 28.92
N SER A 629 -29.17 9.20 29.27
CA SER A 629 -29.25 10.40 28.44
C SER A 629 -28.50 10.22 27.12
N TRP A 630 -27.29 9.64 27.15
CA TRP A 630 -26.51 9.43 25.94
C TRP A 630 -27.10 8.33 25.04
N ALA A 631 -27.62 7.25 25.63
CA ALA A 631 -28.30 6.20 24.89
C ALA A 631 -29.60 6.69 24.22
N ALA A 632 -30.28 7.70 24.80
CA ALA A 632 -31.49 8.30 24.25
C ALA A 632 -31.22 9.21 23.03
N GLU A 633 -30.00 9.76 22.91
CA GLU A 633 -29.61 10.59 21.77
C GLU A 633 -29.75 9.78 20.47
N PRO A 634 -30.37 10.30 19.39
CA PRO A 634 -30.53 9.54 18.15
C PRO A 634 -29.19 9.13 17.51
N PRO A 635 -29.08 7.93 16.91
CA PRO A 635 -27.84 7.49 16.24
C PRO A 635 -27.31 8.49 15.20
N GLU A 636 -28.22 9.18 14.49
CA GLU A 636 -27.89 10.22 13.52
C GLU A 636 -27.17 11.42 14.18
N ALA A 637 -27.60 11.84 15.37
CA ALA A 637 -27.00 12.95 16.09
C ALA A 637 -25.66 12.57 16.74
N ARG A 638 -25.54 11.33 17.24
CA ARG A 638 -24.26 10.77 17.69
C ARG A 638 -23.27 10.74 16.53
N ALA A 639 -23.67 10.22 15.37
CA ALA A 639 -22.86 10.19 14.16
C ALA A 639 -22.44 11.60 13.69
N ALA A 640 -23.31 12.60 13.78
CA ALA A 640 -22.97 13.98 13.44
C ALA A 640 -21.84 14.55 14.33
N CYS A 641 -21.78 14.17 15.60
CA CYS A 641 -20.66 14.55 16.47
C CYS A 641 -19.35 13.91 15.99
N LEU A 642 -19.37 12.63 15.63
CA LEU A 642 -18.20 11.93 15.11
C LEU A 642 -17.70 12.53 13.79
N PHE A 643 -18.60 12.90 12.87
CA PHE A 643 -18.21 13.57 11.63
C PHE A 643 -17.55 14.94 11.88
N ARG A 644 -18.09 15.75 12.79
CA ARG A 644 -17.47 17.02 13.18
C ARG A 644 -16.10 16.82 13.82
N ALA A 645 -15.94 15.81 14.67
CA ALA A 645 -14.65 15.47 15.26
C ALA A 645 -13.62 15.08 14.19
N ALA A 646 -14.04 14.33 13.16
CA ALA A 646 -13.19 13.95 12.04
C ALA A 646 -12.71 15.19 11.27
N ASP A 647 -13.60 16.14 10.99
CA ASP A 647 -13.24 17.39 10.30
C ASP A 647 -12.31 18.26 11.15
N LEU A 648 -12.49 18.32 12.48
CA LEU A 648 -11.60 19.02 13.39
C LEU A 648 -10.20 18.37 13.47
N LEU A 649 -10.10 17.04 13.45
CA LEU A 649 -8.82 16.33 13.40
C LEU A 649 -8.07 16.62 12.10
N GLU A 650 -8.76 16.62 10.95
CA GLU A 650 -8.14 16.99 9.67
C GLU A 650 -7.64 18.45 9.69
N GLN A 651 -8.46 19.39 10.16
CA GLN A 651 -8.08 20.80 10.26
C GLN A 651 -6.88 21.04 11.17
N ARG A 652 -6.77 20.27 12.26
CA ARG A 652 -5.68 20.40 13.25
C ARG A 652 -4.51 19.49 12.99
N MET A 653 -4.53 18.69 11.91
CA MET A 653 -3.50 17.70 11.59
C MET A 653 -2.09 18.30 11.75
N PRO A 654 -1.70 19.43 11.11
CA PRO A 654 -0.32 19.93 11.18
C PRO A 654 0.22 20.14 12.60
N VAL A 655 -0.61 20.61 13.52
CA VAL A 655 -0.22 20.83 14.93
C VAL A 655 -0.15 19.49 15.70
N LEU A 656 -1.11 18.59 15.45
CA LEU A 656 -1.14 17.26 16.07
C LEU A 656 0.04 16.39 15.64
N LEU A 657 0.53 16.56 14.41
CA LEU A 657 1.76 15.90 13.95
C LEU A 657 2.93 16.24 14.87
N GLY A 658 3.10 17.51 15.26
CA GLY A 658 4.17 17.92 16.16
C GLY A 658 4.10 17.23 17.52
N LEU A 659 2.89 17.00 18.04
CA LEU A 659 2.70 16.27 19.30
C LEU A 659 2.96 14.77 19.13
N LEU A 660 2.47 14.13 18.07
CA LEU A 660 2.73 12.71 17.79
C LEU A 660 4.22 12.41 17.58
N VAL A 661 4.93 13.30 16.89
CA VAL A 661 6.37 13.17 16.66
C VAL A 661 7.15 13.25 17.97
N ARG A 662 6.81 14.22 18.83
CA ARG A 662 7.53 14.46 20.09
C ARG A 662 7.13 13.54 21.23
N GLU A 663 5.84 13.23 21.39
CA GLU A 663 5.33 12.39 22.49
C GLU A 663 5.57 10.90 22.21
N ALA A 664 5.24 10.44 21.00
CA ALA A 664 5.26 9.02 20.65
C ALA A 664 6.45 8.61 19.77
N GLY A 665 7.34 9.54 19.42
CA GLY A 665 8.53 9.25 18.62
C GLY A 665 8.24 8.84 17.16
N LYS A 666 7.11 9.29 16.59
CA LYS A 666 6.72 8.91 15.23
C LYS A 666 7.38 9.77 14.16
N SER A 667 7.75 9.16 13.03
CA SER A 667 8.10 9.93 11.82
C SER A 667 6.88 10.68 11.27
N PHE A 668 7.10 11.70 10.44
CA PHE A 668 6.01 12.50 9.86
C PHE A 668 5.02 11.66 9.04
N ALA A 669 5.52 10.73 8.21
CA ALA A 669 4.66 9.85 7.41
C ALA A 669 3.73 8.99 8.32
N ASN A 670 4.27 8.49 9.43
CA ASN A 670 3.51 7.69 10.39
C ASN A 670 2.51 8.53 11.19
N ALA A 671 2.88 9.75 11.56
CA ALA A 671 1.97 10.68 12.22
C ALA A 671 0.81 11.10 11.29
N VAL A 672 1.07 11.35 10.00
CA VAL A 672 0.02 11.63 9.00
C VAL A 672 -0.92 10.43 8.86
N ALA A 673 -0.36 9.23 8.69
CA ALA A 673 -1.15 8.00 8.59
C ALA A 673 -2.03 7.77 9.82
N GLU A 674 -1.52 8.08 11.02
CA GLU A 674 -2.29 7.90 12.25
C GLU A 674 -3.45 8.90 12.41
N VAL A 675 -3.25 10.17 12.08
CA VAL A 675 -4.36 11.15 12.10
C VAL A 675 -5.42 10.72 11.08
N ARG A 676 -5.01 10.27 9.89
CA ARG A 676 -5.93 9.73 8.87
C ARG A 676 -6.74 8.54 9.38
N GLU A 677 -6.09 7.59 10.04
CA GLU A 677 -6.75 6.41 10.60
C GLU A 677 -7.79 6.80 11.68
N ALA A 678 -7.47 7.76 12.56
CA ALA A 678 -8.41 8.31 13.54
C ALA A 678 -9.65 8.95 12.89
N VAL A 679 -9.42 9.75 11.84
CA VAL A 679 -10.47 10.38 11.02
C VAL A 679 -11.35 9.32 10.34
N ASP A 680 -10.72 8.29 9.78
CA ASP A 680 -11.44 7.21 9.10
C ASP A 680 -12.29 6.39 10.09
N PHE A 681 -11.81 6.10 11.31
CA PHE A 681 -12.63 5.45 12.34
C PHE A 681 -13.88 6.25 12.69
N LEU A 682 -13.73 7.56 12.92
CA LEU A 682 -14.85 8.45 13.24
C LEU A 682 -15.91 8.44 12.13
N ARG A 683 -15.47 8.59 10.88
CA ARG A 683 -16.37 8.60 9.73
C ARG A 683 -16.99 7.24 9.46
N TYR A 684 -16.24 6.16 9.59
CA TYR A 684 -16.73 4.81 9.37
C TYR A 684 -17.80 4.41 10.40
N TYR A 685 -17.51 4.55 11.70
CA TYR A 685 -18.47 4.20 12.75
C TYR A 685 -19.67 5.15 12.80
N GLY A 686 -19.47 6.44 12.53
CA GLY A 686 -20.57 7.40 12.37
C GLY A 686 -21.50 7.01 11.20
N ALA A 687 -20.93 6.65 10.05
CA ALA A 687 -21.70 6.22 8.89
C ALA A 687 -22.47 4.92 9.16
N GLN A 688 -21.83 3.94 9.82
CA GLN A 688 -22.46 2.69 10.19
C GLN A 688 -23.63 2.90 11.15
N ALA A 689 -23.42 3.62 12.26
CA ALA A 689 -24.46 3.87 13.25
C ALA A 689 -25.65 4.63 12.64
N ARG A 690 -25.38 5.65 11.81
CA ARG A 690 -26.41 6.41 11.09
C ARG A 690 -27.24 5.54 10.14
N ARG A 691 -26.62 4.55 9.50
CA ARG A 691 -27.28 3.68 8.51
C ARG A 691 -28.09 2.56 9.17
N GLU A 692 -27.56 1.96 10.23
CA GLU A 692 -28.03 0.66 10.72
C GLU A 692 -28.79 0.74 12.05
N PHE A 693 -28.46 1.69 12.92
CA PHE A 693 -28.92 1.65 14.31
C PHE A 693 -30.21 2.44 14.52
N ARG A 694 -31.02 1.94 15.47
CA ARG A 694 -32.22 2.59 16.02
C ARG A 694 -32.23 2.34 17.53
N ASN A 695 -32.54 3.34 18.35
CA ASN A 695 -32.44 3.24 19.81
C ASN A 695 -33.40 2.19 20.43
N ASP A 696 -34.49 1.85 19.76
CA ASP A 696 -35.47 0.85 20.22
C ASP A 696 -34.97 -0.60 20.07
N THR A 697 -34.20 -0.86 19.01
CA THR A 697 -33.70 -2.20 18.62
C THR A 697 -32.23 -2.42 18.93
N HIS A 698 -31.41 -1.37 18.93
CA HIS A 698 -29.96 -1.41 19.20
C HIS A 698 -29.70 -0.71 20.53
N ARG A 699 -29.82 -1.47 21.62
CA ARG A 699 -29.72 -0.91 22.99
C ARG A 699 -28.27 -0.94 23.45
N ALA A 700 -27.77 0.20 23.91
CA ALA A 700 -26.43 0.35 24.48
C ALA A 700 -26.21 -0.59 25.69
N LEU A 701 -24.95 -0.94 25.96
CA LEU A 701 -24.54 -1.71 27.15
C LEU A 701 -24.65 -0.88 28.44
N GLY A 702 -24.28 0.40 28.38
CA GLY A 702 -24.00 1.25 29.56
C GLY A 702 -22.54 1.73 29.53
N PRO A 703 -21.94 2.10 30.67
CA PRO A 703 -20.57 2.59 30.69
C PRO A 703 -19.55 1.59 30.12
N VAL A 704 -18.78 2.03 29.13
CA VAL A 704 -17.70 1.25 28.49
C VAL A 704 -16.35 1.87 28.85
N LEU A 705 -15.42 1.01 29.27
CA LEU A 705 -14.03 1.37 29.53
C LEU A 705 -13.20 1.13 28.27
N CYS A 706 -12.52 2.16 27.77
CA CYS A 706 -11.58 2.07 26.65
C CYS A 706 -10.15 2.21 27.18
N ILE A 707 -9.33 1.17 27.02
CA ILE A 707 -7.91 1.15 27.38
C ILE A 707 -7.10 0.99 26.08
N SER A 708 -6.33 2.03 25.75
CA SER A 708 -5.60 2.12 24.48
C SER A 708 -4.08 2.04 24.68
N PRO A 709 -3.32 1.59 23.67
CA PRO A 709 -1.87 1.46 23.74
C PRO A 709 -1.16 2.78 23.37
N TRP A 710 0.13 2.86 23.67
CA TRP A 710 0.99 4.01 23.34
C TRP A 710 1.44 4.06 21.87
N ASN A 711 1.34 2.95 21.14
CA ASN A 711 1.94 2.85 19.81
C ASN A 711 1.04 3.37 18.67
N PHE A 712 -0.27 3.47 18.92
CA PHE A 712 -1.23 4.25 18.12
C PHE A 712 -2.07 5.11 19.07
N PRO A 713 -1.42 6.11 19.70
CA PRO A 713 -1.99 6.83 20.83
C PRO A 713 -3.14 7.76 20.43
N LEU A 714 -3.30 8.06 19.13
CA LEU A 714 -4.44 8.79 18.59
C LEU A 714 -5.44 7.87 17.88
N ALA A 715 -4.98 7.02 16.96
CA ALA A 715 -5.89 6.25 16.09
C ALA A 715 -6.67 5.18 16.83
N ILE A 716 -6.00 4.29 17.56
CA ILE A 716 -6.67 3.20 18.30
C ILE A 716 -7.46 3.80 19.47
N PHE A 717 -6.91 4.81 20.16
CA PHE A 717 -7.63 5.56 21.19
C PHE A 717 -8.96 6.09 20.66
N THR A 718 -8.92 6.84 19.55
CA THR A 718 -10.10 7.44 18.93
C THR A 718 -11.04 6.37 18.39
N GLY A 719 -10.53 5.31 17.79
CA GLY A 719 -11.33 4.22 17.24
C GLY A 719 -12.16 3.49 18.29
N GLN A 720 -11.55 3.13 19.42
CA GLN A 720 -12.27 2.50 20.54
C GLN A 720 -13.34 3.43 21.11
N VAL A 721 -12.96 4.68 21.42
CA VAL A 721 -13.85 5.69 21.99
C VAL A 721 -15.02 5.99 21.05
N ALA A 722 -14.75 6.21 19.76
CA ALA A 722 -15.76 6.51 18.75
C ALA A 722 -16.76 5.36 18.59
N ALA A 723 -16.30 4.11 18.59
CA ALA A 723 -17.18 2.95 18.48
C ALA A 723 -18.16 2.84 19.67
N ALA A 724 -17.66 2.99 20.90
CA ALA A 724 -18.50 2.96 22.10
C ALA A 724 -19.52 4.10 22.12
N LEU A 725 -19.09 5.33 21.80
CA LEU A 725 -19.97 6.49 21.69
C LEU A 725 -21.03 6.31 20.58
N ALA A 726 -20.66 5.81 19.41
CA ALA A 726 -21.58 5.57 18.29
C ALA A 726 -22.67 4.55 18.67
N ALA A 727 -22.31 3.51 19.43
CA ALA A 727 -23.24 2.52 19.97
C ALA A 727 -24.10 3.04 21.15
N GLY A 728 -23.94 4.30 21.57
CA GLY A 728 -24.75 4.93 22.61
C GLY A 728 -24.25 4.70 24.05
N ASN A 729 -22.99 4.26 24.22
CA ASN A 729 -22.39 4.01 25.52
C ASN A 729 -21.61 5.25 26.01
N PRO A 730 -21.75 5.69 27.26
CA PRO A 730 -20.80 6.63 27.84
C PRO A 730 -19.45 5.93 28.02
N VAL A 731 -18.37 6.69 27.85
CA VAL A 731 -17.00 6.19 27.79
C VAL A 731 -16.16 6.75 28.91
N ILE A 732 -15.40 5.87 29.57
CA ILE A 732 -14.24 6.24 30.38
C ILE A 732 -13.01 5.79 29.59
N ALA A 733 -12.18 6.74 29.18
CA ALA A 733 -11.00 6.50 28.37
C ALA A 733 -9.74 6.56 29.24
N LYS A 734 -8.99 5.45 29.30
CA LYS A 734 -7.69 5.35 29.96
C LYS A 734 -6.62 5.19 28.87
N PRO A 735 -5.87 6.25 28.52
CA PRO A 735 -4.77 6.13 27.57
C PRO A 735 -3.56 5.44 28.21
N ALA A 736 -2.61 4.98 27.41
CA ALA A 736 -1.32 4.54 27.89
C ALA A 736 -0.58 5.68 28.62
N GLU A 737 0.17 5.34 29.66
CA GLU A 737 0.90 6.27 30.52
C GLU A 737 2.02 7.03 29.81
N GLU A 738 2.52 6.50 28.69
CA GLU A 738 3.55 7.10 27.85
C GLU A 738 3.02 8.21 26.95
N THR A 739 1.73 8.16 26.55
CA THR A 739 1.15 9.07 25.55
C THR A 739 -0.18 9.73 25.99
N PRO A 740 -0.22 10.39 27.15
CA PRO A 740 -1.46 10.98 27.66
C PRO A 740 -1.86 12.32 27.02
N LEU A 741 -0.93 13.08 26.45
CA LEU A 741 -1.15 14.43 25.93
C LEU A 741 -2.00 14.39 24.65
N ILE A 742 -1.63 13.54 23.68
CA ILE A 742 -2.40 13.40 22.45
C ILE A 742 -3.81 12.86 22.71
N ALA A 743 -3.96 11.95 23.68
CA ALA A 743 -5.27 11.46 24.12
C ALA A 743 -6.13 12.59 24.71
N ALA A 744 -5.53 13.49 25.51
CA ALA A 744 -6.22 14.67 26.02
C ALA A 744 -6.67 15.62 24.91
N GLN A 745 -5.87 15.78 23.85
CA GLN A 745 -6.27 16.57 22.68
C GLN A 745 -7.42 15.91 21.91
N ALA A 746 -7.39 14.58 21.74
CA ALA A 746 -8.46 13.85 21.09
C ALA A 746 -9.79 14.00 21.84
N VAL A 747 -9.78 13.89 23.18
CA VAL A 747 -10.98 14.12 24.02
C VAL A 747 -11.46 15.56 23.95
N GLY A 748 -10.54 16.54 23.97
CA GLY A 748 -10.88 17.95 23.78
C GLY A 748 -11.59 18.21 22.45
N ILE A 749 -11.10 17.60 21.36
CA ILE A 749 -11.71 17.68 20.02
C ILE A 749 -13.08 17.01 19.99
N LEU A 750 -13.24 15.85 20.63
CA LEU A 750 -14.54 15.17 20.71
C LEU A 750 -15.57 16.00 21.48
N HIS A 751 -15.16 16.67 22.55
CA HIS A 751 -16.03 17.59 23.28
C HIS A 751 -16.43 18.81 22.44
N GLU A 752 -15.47 19.43 21.75
CA GLU A 752 -15.74 20.54 20.83
C GLU A 752 -16.68 20.11 19.69
N ALA A 753 -16.57 18.88 19.23
CA ALA A 753 -17.46 18.30 18.23
C ALA A 753 -18.89 18.03 18.76
N GLY A 754 -19.14 18.20 20.05
CA GLY A 754 -20.45 18.10 20.68
C GLY A 754 -20.67 16.85 21.52
N ILE A 755 -19.65 16.03 21.78
CA ILE A 755 -19.77 14.92 22.73
C ILE A 755 -19.85 15.47 24.16
N PRO A 756 -20.93 15.19 24.92
CA PRO A 756 -21.06 15.70 26.29
C PRO A 756 -19.95 15.20 27.22
N ALA A 757 -19.51 16.04 28.17
CA ALA A 757 -18.53 15.66 29.20
C ALA A 757 -18.98 14.48 30.08
N GLY A 758 -20.28 14.27 30.25
CA GLY A 758 -20.82 13.10 30.95
C GLY A 758 -20.80 11.81 30.10
N ALA A 759 -20.71 11.94 28.78
CA ALA A 759 -20.66 10.82 27.84
C ALA A 759 -19.22 10.39 27.50
N LEU A 760 -18.22 11.25 27.69
CA LEU A 760 -16.81 10.93 27.48
C LEU A 760 -15.96 11.55 28.59
N GLN A 761 -15.17 10.73 29.26
CA GLN A 761 -14.29 11.15 30.34
C GLN A 761 -12.89 10.59 30.11
N LEU A 762 -11.85 11.36 30.45
CA LEU A 762 -10.46 10.94 30.34
C LEU A 762 -9.87 10.71 31.74
N LEU A 763 -9.21 9.57 31.94
CA LEU A 763 -8.46 9.24 33.15
C LEU A 763 -7.03 8.82 32.79
N PRO A 764 -6.08 9.77 32.70
CA PRO A 764 -4.66 9.44 32.57
C PRO A 764 -4.16 8.72 33.82
N GLY A 765 -3.22 7.79 33.67
CA GLY A 765 -2.64 7.05 34.80
C GLY A 765 -1.94 5.79 34.32
N ASP A 766 -1.36 5.04 35.24
CA ASP A 766 -0.71 3.76 34.96
C ASP A 766 -1.72 2.58 34.95
N GLY A 767 -1.19 1.35 34.93
CA GLY A 767 -2.00 0.14 34.99
C GLY A 767 -2.87 0.00 36.26
N THR A 768 -2.58 0.70 37.35
CA THR A 768 -3.37 0.61 38.59
C THR A 768 -4.73 1.30 38.44
N VAL A 769 -4.78 2.45 37.76
CA VAL A 769 -6.02 3.14 37.38
C VAL A 769 -6.86 2.24 36.48
N GLY A 770 -6.23 1.61 35.48
CA GLY A 770 -6.90 0.66 34.59
C GLY A 770 -7.49 -0.54 35.34
N ALA A 771 -6.72 -1.15 36.24
CA ALA A 771 -7.17 -2.28 37.06
C ALA A 771 -8.36 -1.93 37.97
N ALA A 772 -8.32 -0.75 38.61
CA ALA A 772 -9.43 -0.28 39.45
C ALA A 772 -10.73 -0.13 38.65
N LEU A 773 -10.65 0.44 37.45
CA LEU A 773 -11.81 0.60 36.55
C LEU A 773 -12.35 -0.75 36.05
N VAL A 774 -11.48 -1.70 35.68
CA VAL A 774 -11.89 -3.03 35.21
C VAL A 774 -12.64 -3.80 36.29
N ALA A 775 -12.22 -3.68 37.55
CA ALA A 775 -12.82 -4.38 38.68
C ALA A 775 -14.20 -3.85 39.08
N ASP A 776 -14.54 -2.59 38.73
CA ASP A 776 -15.80 -1.97 39.15
C ASP A 776 -17.02 -2.49 38.37
N ALA A 777 -18.11 -2.76 39.09
CA ALA A 777 -19.32 -3.34 38.54
C ALA A 777 -20.12 -2.39 37.63
N ARG A 778 -19.90 -1.07 37.71
CA ARG A 778 -20.56 -0.07 36.85
C ARG A 778 -20.03 -0.05 35.42
N ILE A 779 -18.86 -0.66 35.16
CA ILE A 779 -18.34 -0.85 33.81
C ILE A 779 -19.01 -2.06 33.17
N HIS A 780 -19.80 -1.83 32.13
CA HIS A 780 -20.59 -2.85 31.45
C HIS A 780 -19.92 -3.44 30.21
N GLY A 781 -18.76 -2.92 29.80
CA GLY A 781 -17.94 -3.46 28.72
C GLY A 781 -16.52 -2.89 28.75
N VAL A 782 -15.55 -3.66 28.27
CA VAL A 782 -14.14 -3.25 28.18
C VAL A 782 -13.64 -3.43 26.76
N MET A 783 -13.06 -2.37 26.22
CA MET A 783 -12.29 -2.38 24.98
C MET A 783 -10.83 -2.19 25.35
N PHE A 784 -10.00 -3.19 25.07
CA PHE A 784 -8.59 -3.21 25.40
C PHE A 784 -7.76 -3.47 24.14
N THR A 785 -6.69 -2.70 23.97
CA THR A 785 -5.65 -3.02 23.01
C THR A 785 -4.28 -2.88 23.66
N GLY A 786 -3.49 -3.96 23.63
CA GLY A 786 -2.19 -4.03 24.31
C GLY A 786 -1.65 -5.46 24.40
N SER A 787 -0.78 -5.76 25.38
CA SER A 787 -0.17 -7.09 25.50
C SER A 787 -1.16 -8.20 25.87
N THR A 788 -0.90 -9.42 25.42
CA THR A 788 -1.70 -10.62 25.74
C THR A 788 -1.74 -10.89 27.24
N GLU A 789 -0.65 -10.65 27.96
CA GLU A 789 -0.55 -10.85 29.41
C GLU A 789 -1.51 -9.95 30.19
N VAL A 790 -1.59 -8.66 29.82
CA VAL A 790 -2.54 -7.72 30.43
C VAL A 790 -3.98 -8.07 30.04
N ALA A 791 -4.23 -8.47 28.79
CA ALA A 791 -5.57 -8.90 28.37
C ALA A 791 -6.07 -10.11 29.19
N LYS A 792 -5.21 -11.09 29.48
CA LYS A 792 -5.53 -12.24 30.35
C LYS A 792 -5.84 -11.82 31.78
N ARG A 793 -5.11 -10.83 32.33
CA ARG A 793 -5.42 -10.27 33.66
C ARG A 793 -6.78 -9.59 33.68
N ILE A 794 -7.09 -8.79 32.64
CA ILE A 794 -8.41 -8.16 32.49
C ILE A 794 -9.50 -9.23 32.39
N GLN A 795 -9.31 -10.28 31.58
CA GLN A 795 -10.24 -11.40 31.48
C GLN A 795 -10.51 -12.05 32.85
N ALA A 796 -9.46 -12.32 33.63
CA ALA A 796 -9.57 -12.95 34.94
C ALA A 796 -10.34 -12.08 35.95
N GLU A 797 -10.17 -10.75 35.90
CA GLU A 797 -10.97 -9.84 36.72
C GLU A 797 -12.43 -9.78 36.28
N LEU A 798 -12.69 -9.66 34.98
CA LEU A 798 -14.06 -9.62 34.43
C LEU A 798 -14.83 -10.92 34.69
N ALA A 799 -14.16 -12.06 34.70
CA ALA A 799 -14.77 -13.37 35.00
C ALA A 799 -15.40 -13.47 36.40
N LYS A 800 -15.05 -12.56 37.33
CA LYS A 800 -15.59 -12.53 38.70
C LYS A 800 -16.96 -11.84 38.78
N ARG A 801 -17.39 -11.15 37.73
CA ARG A 801 -18.60 -10.31 37.74
C ARG A 801 -19.45 -10.48 36.48
N LEU A 802 -20.70 -10.08 36.58
CA LEU A 802 -21.68 -10.09 35.48
C LEU A 802 -22.29 -8.69 35.36
N ASN A 803 -22.81 -8.37 34.18
CA ASN A 803 -23.62 -7.17 33.97
C ASN A 803 -24.98 -7.30 34.69
N PRO A 804 -25.71 -6.19 34.91
CA PRO A 804 -27.00 -6.20 35.63
C PRO A 804 -28.06 -7.17 35.09
N GLY A 805 -27.96 -7.59 33.83
CA GLY A 805 -28.84 -8.59 33.20
C GLY A 805 -28.34 -10.05 33.30
N GLY A 806 -27.37 -10.35 34.16
CA GLY A 806 -26.81 -11.70 34.35
C GLY A 806 -25.87 -12.18 33.22
N ALA A 807 -25.58 -11.33 32.23
CA ALA A 807 -24.69 -11.65 31.12
C ALA A 807 -23.21 -11.37 31.45
N PRO A 808 -22.24 -12.08 30.84
CA PRO A 808 -20.82 -11.75 30.96
C PRO A 808 -20.52 -10.34 30.46
N VAL A 809 -19.58 -9.67 31.11
CA VAL A 809 -19.07 -8.37 30.66
C VAL A 809 -18.36 -8.55 29.31
N PRO A 810 -18.78 -7.90 28.22
CA PRO A 810 -18.08 -7.97 26.95
C PRO A 810 -16.65 -7.43 27.08
N LEU A 811 -15.69 -8.25 26.67
CA LEU A 811 -14.30 -7.87 26.45
C LEU A 811 -14.01 -7.93 24.95
N ILE A 812 -13.60 -6.82 24.38
CA ILE A 812 -12.91 -6.76 23.08
C ILE A 812 -11.44 -6.57 23.42
N ALA A 813 -10.62 -7.61 23.24
CA ALA A 813 -9.19 -7.55 23.47
C ALA A 813 -8.45 -7.81 22.16
N GLU A 814 -7.78 -6.78 21.64
CA GLU A 814 -6.88 -6.87 20.49
C GLU A 814 -5.44 -6.87 21.01
N THR A 815 -4.65 -7.88 20.65
CA THR A 815 -3.35 -8.13 21.26
C THR A 815 -2.24 -8.29 20.20
N GLY A 816 -1.06 -8.77 20.62
CA GLY A 816 0.13 -8.88 19.79
C GLY A 816 0.08 -9.93 18.68
N GLY A 817 1.18 -10.04 17.93
CA GLY A 817 1.31 -11.02 16.86
C GLY A 817 2.74 -11.49 16.63
N GLN A 818 2.91 -12.77 16.26
CA GLN A 818 4.15 -13.31 15.71
C GLN A 818 4.05 -13.35 14.17
N ASN A 819 3.94 -12.17 13.56
CA ASN A 819 3.57 -12.02 12.16
C ASN A 819 4.66 -12.55 11.21
N ALA A 820 4.25 -13.34 10.22
CA ALA A 820 5.15 -13.99 9.27
C ALA A 820 4.93 -13.52 7.82
N LEU A 821 6.01 -13.43 7.05
CA LEU A 821 6.00 -13.19 5.60
C LEU A 821 6.69 -14.34 4.88
N VAL A 822 5.96 -15.07 4.04
CA VAL A 822 6.51 -16.15 3.21
C VAL A 822 6.91 -15.61 1.85
N VAL A 823 8.16 -15.82 1.44
CA VAL A 823 8.69 -15.40 0.15
C VAL A 823 9.22 -16.60 -0.61
N ASP A 824 8.65 -16.86 -1.78
CA ASP A 824 9.17 -17.87 -2.70
C ASP A 824 10.13 -17.27 -3.75
N SER A 825 10.78 -18.13 -4.53
CA SER A 825 11.77 -17.70 -5.52
C SER A 825 11.19 -16.96 -6.75
N SER A 826 9.87 -16.86 -6.88
CA SER A 826 9.21 -16.14 -7.98
C SER A 826 9.02 -14.65 -7.69
N ALA A 827 9.17 -14.25 -6.43
CA ALA A 827 9.05 -12.87 -5.98
C ALA A 827 10.16 -11.98 -6.53
N LEU A 828 9.86 -10.68 -6.71
CA LEU A 828 10.87 -9.68 -7.08
C LEU A 828 11.60 -9.21 -5.82
N ALA A 829 12.93 -9.39 -5.78
CA ALA A 829 13.74 -9.12 -4.58
C ALA A 829 13.62 -7.66 -4.11
N GLU A 830 13.61 -6.70 -5.03
CA GLU A 830 13.53 -5.27 -4.75
C GLU A 830 12.20 -4.90 -4.08
N GLN A 831 11.08 -5.49 -4.53
CA GLN A 831 9.77 -5.34 -3.90
C GLN A 831 9.74 -5.97 -2.51
N VAL A 832 10.26 -7.20 -2.39
CA VAL A 832 10.33 -7.91 -1.10
C VAL A 832 11.13 -7.09 -0.08
N VAL A 833 12.31 -6.60 -0.45
CA VAL A 833 13.16 -5.82 0.46
C VAL A 833 12.48 -4.52 0.88
N GLY A 834 11.87 -3.78 -0.05
CA GLY A 834 11.11 -2.58 0.29
C GLY A 834 9.97 -2.86 1.27
N ASP A 835 9.17 -3.89 1.00
CA ASP A 835 8.03 -4.27 1.84
C ASP A 835 8.47 -4.84 3.21
N VAL A 836 9.59 -5.57 3.27
CA VAL A 836 10.19 -6.07 4.51
C VAL A 836 10.68 -4.91 5.37
N LEU A 837 11.39 -3.93 4.78
CA LEU A 837 11.90 -2.78 5.53
C LEU A 837 10.76 -1.99 6.18
N ILE A 838 9.71 -1.71 5.41
CA ILE A 838 8.50 -1.04 5.91
C ILE A 838 7.82 -1.91 6.97
N SER A 839 7.63 -3.20 6.73
CA SER A 839 6.88 -4.05 7.66
C SER A 839 7.61 -4.30 8.98
N ALA A 840 8.94 -4.41 8.98
CA ALA A 840 9.72 -4.79 10.15
C ALA A 840 10.25 -3.61 10.97
N PHE A 841 10.63 -2.51 10.29
CA PHE A 841 11.39 -1.42 10.92
C PHE A 841 10.65 -0.08 10.97
N ASP A 842 9.59 0.11 10.18
CA ASP A 842 8.74 1.30 10.31
C ASP A 842 8.24 1.47 11.75
N SER A 843 8.21 2.71 12.24
CA SER A 843 7.85 3.02 13.63
C SER A 843 8.72 2.26 14.65
N ALA A 844 9.97 1.96 14.32
CA ALA A 844 10.88 1.10 15.08
C ALA A 844 10.29 -0.29 15.38
N GLY A 845 9.50 -0.85 14.46
CA GLY A 845 8.86 -2.15 14.64
C GLY A 845 7.77 -2.17 15.73
N GLN A 846 7.32 -1.01 16.19
CA GLN A 846 6.33 -0.86 17.27
C GLN A 846 4.89 -0.89 16.76
N ARG A 847 4.61 -1.71 15.74
CA ARG A 847 3.25 -1.99 15.27
C ARG A 847 2.90 -3.42 15.65
N CYS A 848 1.67 -3.67 16.10
CA CYS A 848 1.18 -5.03 16.30
C CYS A 848 1.19 -5.84 15.00
N SER A 849 1.07 -5.18 13.85
CA SER A 849 1.20 -5.76 12.50
C SER A 849 2.63 -5.85 11.97
N ALA A 850 3.65 -5.43 12.73
CA ALA A 850 5.01 -5.45 12.24
C ALA A 850 5.49 -6.88 11.94
N LEU A 851 6.23 -7.03 10.84
CA LEU A 851 6.82 -8.30 10.43
C LEU A 851 7.84 -8.76 11.47
N ARG A 852 7.60 -9.94 12.05
CA ARG A 852 8.50 -10.54 13.06
C ARG A 852 9.38 -11.63 12.46
N VAL A 853 8.84 -12.39 11.50
CA VAL A 853 9.53 -13.53 10.88
C VAL A 853 9.42 -13.48 9.36
N LEU A 854 10.53 -13.26 8.68
CA LEU A 854 10.66 -13.41 7.24
C LEU A 854 11.07 -14.84 6.91
N CYS A 855 10.20 -15.57 6.23
CA CYS A 855 10.44 -16.93 5.79
C CYS A 855 10.89 -16.92 4.32
N LEU A 856 12.17 -17.17 4.06
CA LEU A 856 12.76 -17.14 2.72
C LEU A 856 12.96 -18.55 2.16
N GLN A 857 12.55 -18.77 0.92
CA GLN A 857 12.93 -19.97 0.20
C GLN A 857 14.46 -20.00 0.03
N GLU A 858 15.08 -21.15 0.34
CA GLU A 858 16.53 -21.35 0.36
C GLU A 858 17.23 -20.80 -0.90
N ASP A 859 16.67 -21.06 -2.08
CA ASP A 859 17.25 -20.72 -3.39
C ASP A 859 17.48 -19.21 -3.61
N VAL A 860 16.76 -18.35 -2.87
CA VAL A 860 16.84 -16.88 -3.01
C VAL A 860 17.26 -16.18 -1.72
N ALA A 861 17.46 -16.93 -0.63
CA ALA A 861 17.70 -16.39 0.70
C ALA A 861 18.94 -15.48 0.74
N GLU A 862 20.08 -15.94 0.20
CA GLU A 862 21.34 -15.17 0.23
C GLU A 862 21.24 -13.84 -0.54
N ARG A 863 20.63 -13.86 -1.74
CA ARG A 863 20.44 -12.66 -2.56
C ARG A 863 19.56 -11.64 -1.82
N ILE A 864 18.44 -12.09 -1.28
CA ILE A 864 17.49 -11.21 -0.57
C ILE A 864 18.11 -10.69 0.72
N LEU A 865 18.80 -11.53 1.50
CA LEU A 865 19.48 -11.11 2.73
C LEU A 865 20.59 -10.09 2.47
N ALA A 866 21.39 -10.27 1.42
CA ALA A 866 22.42 -9.31 1.04
C ALA A 866 21.81 -7.94 0.69
N MET A 867 20.77 -7.93 -0.14
CA MET A 867 20.05 -6.71 -0.53
C MET A 867 19.36 -6.06 0.68
N LEU A 868 18.73 -6.87 1.54
CA LEU A 868 18.05 -6.39 2.75
C LEU A 868 19.02 -5.72 3.73
N ARG A 869 20.18 -6.33 4.00
CA ARG A 869 21.21 -5.73 4.86
C ARG A 869 21.76 -4.44 4.26
N GLY A 870 22.01 -4.43 2.95
CA GLY A 870 22.46 -3.25 2.23
C GLY A 870 21.45 -2.11 2.29
N ALA A 871 20.15 -2.40 2.15
CA ALA A 871 19.09 -1.42 2.20
C ALA A 871 18.79 -0.95 3.63
N LEU A 872 18.92 -1.84 4.63
CA LEU A 872 18.81 -1.49 6.04
C LEU A 872 19.88 -0.47 6.46
N ALA A 873 21.10 -0.61 5.93
CA ALA A 873 22.20 0.33 6.18
C ALA A 873 21.92 1.75 5.64
N GLU A 874 20.96 1.90 4.73
CA GLU A 874 20.57 3.19 4.16
C GLU A 874 19.47 3.90 4.96
N LEU A 875 18.87 3.25 5.97
CA LEU A 875 17.84 3.84 6.81
C LEU A 875 18.46 4.71 7.92
N SER A 876 17.97 5.94 8.05
CA SER A 876 18.41 6.88 9.07
C SER A 876 17.64 6.65 10.37
N THR A 877 18.36 6.24 11.42
CA THR A 877 17.82 6.12 12.78
C THR A 877 18.17 7.36 13.59
N GLY A 878 17.18 8.04 14.18
CA GLY A 878 17.44 9.28 14.90
C GLY A 878 16.18 10.00 15.40
N ASN A 879 16.29 11.29 15.71
CA ASN A 879 15.15 12.09 16.17
C ASN A 879 14.15 12.32 15.01
N PRO A 880 12.87 11.91 15.16
CA PRO A 880 11.87 12.04 14.11
C PRO A 880 11.36 13.46 13.88
N ASP A 881 11.85 14.46 14.63
CA ASP A 881 11.63 15.88 14.34
C ASP A 881 12.31 16.37 13.03
N ARG A 882 12.98 15.46 12.31
CA ARG A 882 13.59 15.67 10.99
C ARG A 882 12.88 14.82 9.94
N LEU A 883 12.65 15.42 8.77
CA LEU A 883 12.03 14.70 7.65
C LEU A 883 12.87 13.52 7.15
N SER A 884 14.20 13.59 7.31
CA SER A 884 15.16 12.57 6.89
C SER A 884 15.23 11.35 7.81
N THR A 885 14.54 11.36 8.95
CA THR A 885 14.56 10.23 9.88
C THR A 885 13.57 9.16 9.45
N ASP A 886 14.06 7.95 9.19
CA ASP A 886 13.24 6.80 8.80
C ASP A 886 12.76 6.01 10.03
N ILE A 887 13.65 5.83 11.01
CA ILE A 887 13.40 5.01 12.21
C ILE A 887 13.57 5.89 13.45
N GLY A 888 12.48 6.05 14.20
CA GLY A 888 12.46 6.78 15.47
C GLY A 888 12.93 5.95 16.67
N PRO A 889 12.76 6.47 17.90
CA PRO A 889 13.06 5.74 19.14
C PRO A 889 12.04 4.63 19.42
N VAL A 890 12.41 3.73 20.34
CA VAL A 890 11.43 2.93 21.07
C VAL A 890 10.87 3.74 22.24
N ILE A 891 9.65 3.44 22.68
CA ILE A 891 8.86 4.34 23.55
C ILE A 891 9.48 4.61 24.94
N SER A 892 10.19 3.63 25.51
CA SER A 892 10.68 3.71 26.88
C SER A 892 11.98 2.97 27.10
N VAL A 893 12.58 3.19 28.28
CA VAL A 893 13.80 2.50 28.72
C VAL A 893 13.53 1.00 28.91
N GLU A 894 12.38 0.66 29.49
CA GLU A 894 11.96 -0.73 29.71
C GLU A 894 11.80 -1.48 28.38
N ALA A 895 11.19 -0.83 27.37
CA ALA A 895 11.07 -1.38 26.04
C ALA A 895 12.46 -1.63 25.42
N ARG A 896 13.33 -0.61 25.43
CA ARG A 896 14.71 -0.70 24.90
C ARG A 896 15.47 -1.86 25.54
N ASP A 897 15.51 -1.90 26.86
CA ASP A 897 16.30 -2.87 27.61
C ASP A 897 15.76 -4.30 27.41
N GLY A 898 14.43 -4.46 27.38
CA GLY A 898 13.79 -5.74 27.09
C GLY A 898 14.07 -6.27 25.68
N ILE A 899 14.14 -5.39 24.68
CA ILE A 899 14.48 -5.75 23.29
C ILE A 899 15.97 -6.10 23.19
N LEU A 900 16.87 -5.28 23.76
CA LEU A 900 18.30 -5.54 23.73
C LEU A 900 18.65 -6.85 24.45
N ALA A 901 17.98 -7.16 25.56
CA ALA A 901 18.15 -8.44 26.25
C ALA A 901 17.76 -9.64 25.36
N HIS A 902 16.71 -9.53 24.55
CA HIS A 902 16.35 -10.57 23.56
C HIS A 902 17.43 -10.74 22.49
N VAL A 903 17.93 -9.63 21.94
CA VAL A 903 19.00 -9.66 20.91
C VAL A 903 20.26 -10.35 21.45
N GLU A 904 20.67 -10.00 22.67
CA GLU A 904 21.84 -10.61 23.30
C GLU A 904 21.62 -12.09 23.67
N ALA A 905 20.41 -12.46 24.09
CA ALA A 905 20.06 -13.87 24.30
C ALA A 905 20.16 -14.69 23.01
N MET A 906 19.67 -14.16 21.89
CA MET A 906 19.77 -14.81 20.57
C MET A 906 21.23 -14.92 20.10
N ARG A 907 22.03 -13.87 20.29
CA ARG A 907 23.47 -13.88 20.02
C ARG A 907 24.18 -14.95 20.85
N ALA A 908 23.87 -15.04 22.15
CA ALA A 908 24.44 -16.03 23.05
C ALA A 908 24.01 -17.46 22.71
N ALA A 909 22.83 -17.65 22.13
CA ALA A 909 22.34 -18.92 21.61
C ALA A 909 22.99 -19.35 20.27
N GLY A 910 23.86 -18.51 19.69
CA GLY A 910 24.61 -18.81 18.47
C GLY A 910 23.94 -18.36 17.17
N HIS A 911 22.82 -17.64 17.24
CA HIS A 911 22.15 -17.11 16.05
C HIS A 911 22.96 -15.96 15.43
N PRO A 912 23.13 -15.91 14.09
CA PRO A 912 23.72 -14.76 13.42
C PRO A 912 22.89 -13.50 13.65
N VAL A 913 23.53 -12.45 14.18
CA VAL A 913 22.90 -11.15 14.44
C VAL A 913 23.58 -10.06 13.63
N HIS A 914 22.82 -9.33 12.84
CA HIS A 914 23.25 -8.14 12.11
C HIS A 914 22.54 -6.91 12.67
N GLN A 915 23.29 -5.86 13.02
CA GLN A 915 22.75 -4.61 13.56
C GLN A 915 23.31 -3.41 12.80
N SER A 916 22.46 -2.41 12.61
CA SER A 916 22.90 -1.08 12.16
C SER A 916 23.67 -0.37 13.28
N VAL A 917 24.41 0.68 12.93
CA VAL A 917 25.09 1.54 13.91
C VAL A 917 24.17 2.69 14.32
N LEU A 918 24.00 2.91 15.62
CA LEU A 918 23.27 4.07 16.11
C LEU A 918 24.16 5.32 16.09
N PRO A 919 23.67 6.46 15.56
CA PRO A 919 24.35 7.74 15.68
C PRO A 919 24.53 8.18 17.14
N GLU A 920 25.56 8.99 17.41
CA GLU A 920 25.87 9.48 18.77
C GLU A 920 24.70 10.27 19.39
N GLU A 921 23.91 10.98 18.58
CA GLU A 921 22.75 11.74 19.07
C GLU A 921 21.68 10.85 19.72
N CYS A 922 21.59 9.57 19.35
CA CYS A 922 20.65 8.61 19.92
C CYS A 922 20.91 8.31 21.40
N ARG A 923 22.09 8.66 21.96
CA ARG A 923 22.40 8.48 23.39
C ARG A 923 21.48 9.28 24.33
N HIS A 924 20.79 10.29 23.79
CA HIS A 924 19.92 11.17 24.56
C HIS A 924 18.47 10.68 24.63
N GLY A 925 18.12 9.61 23.92
CA GLY A 925 16.80 8.98 23.93
C GLY A 925 16.89 7.46 24.09
N THR A 926 15.79 6.77 23.78
CA THR A 926 15.65 5.32 23.89
C THR A 926 15.62 4.68 22.51
N PHE A 927 16.79 4.31 21.99
CA PHE A 927 16.92 3.70 20.67
C PHE A 927 17.39 2.25 20.75
N VAL A 928 16.90 1.44 19.81
CA VAL A 928 17.38 0.08 19.54
C VAL A 928 17.91 0.06 18.11
N PRO A 929 19.12 -0.47 17.86
CA PRO A 929 19.62 -0.62 16.51
C PRO A 929 18.69 -1.55 15.71
N PRO A 930 18.25 -1.17 14.49
CA PRO A 930 17.56 -2.09 13.60
C PRO A 930 18.36 -3.38 13.43
N THR A 931 17.73 -4.51 13.71
CA THR A 931 18.39 -5.80 13.91
C THR A 931 17.77 -6.89 13.02
N ILE A 932 18.61 -7.70 12.40
CA ILE A 932 18.23 -8.94 11.70
C ILE A 932 18.87 -10.13 12.43
N ILE A 933 18.07 -11.15 12.73
CA ILE A 933 18.50 -12.37 13.42
C ILE A 933 18.13 -13.59 12.57
N GLU A 934 19.09 -14.41 12.18
CA GLU A 934 18.81 -15.67 11.47
C GLU A 934 18.56 -16.80 12.47
N ILE A 935 17.42 -17.49 12.31
CA ILE A 935 16.97 -18.58 13.18
C ILE A 935 16.77 -19.87 12.38
N ASP A 936 16.96 -21.01 13.05
CA ASP A 936 16.80 -22.34 12.44
C ASP A 936 15.39 -22.92 12.62
N SER A 937 14.65 -22.44 13.63
CA SER A 937 13.27 -22.84 13.93
C SER A 937 12.49 -21.69 14.56
N LEU A 938 11.18 -21.66 14.31
CA LEU A 938 10.25 -20.77 15.00
C LEU A 938 10.19 -21.03 16.52
N ASP A 939 10.58 -22.21 16.98
CA ASP A 939 10.63 -22.56 18.42
C ASP A 939 11.60 -21.69 19.22
N ALA A 940 12.56 -21.04 18.54
CA ALA A 940 13.44 -20.05 19.17
C ALA A 940 12.65 -18.83 19.71
N LEU A 941 11.45 -18.58 19.18
CA LEU A 941 10.62 -17.42 19.53
C LEU A 941 9.51 -17.82 20.49
N THR A 942 9.69 -17.53 21.78
CA THR A 942 8.71 -17.88 22.82
C THR A 942 7.67 -16.80 23.09
N ARG A 943 7.92 -15.55 22.65
CA ARG A 943 7.04 -14.40 22.86
C ARG A 943 7.20 -13.38 21.73
N GLU A 944 6.31 -12.39 21.67
CA GLU A 944 6.49 -11.23 20.79
C GLU A 944 7.64 -10.35 21.29
N VAL A 945 8.45 -9.86 20.35
CA VAL A 945 9.49 -8.84 20.58
C VAL A 945 9.04 -7.55 19.90
N PHE A 946 8.57 -6.60 20.69
CA PHE A 946 7.94 -5.38 20.21
C PHE A 946 8.95 -4.27 19.88
N GLY A 947 9.79 -4.50 18.87
CA GLY A 947 10.86 -3.59 18.47
C GLY A 947 11.38 -3.83 17.06
N PRO A 948 12.45 -3.13 16.63
CA PRO A 948 12.97 -3.20 15.27
C PRO A 948 13.87 -4.43 15.08
N VAL A 949 13.32 -5.62 15.35
CA VAL A 949 14.01 -6.91 15.29
C VAL A 949 13.29 -7.84 14.33
N LEU A 950 13.91 -8.10 13.18
CA LEU A 950 13.44 -9.05 12.18
C LEU A 950 14.13 -10.40 12.36
N HIS A 951 13.36 -11.47 12.50
CA HIS A 951 13.90 -12.83 12.44
C HIS A 951 13.79 -13.37 11.01
N VAL A 952 14.78 -14.13 10.55
CA VAL A 952 14.79 -14.75 9.23
C VAL A 952 14.92 -16.25 9.37
N LEU A 953 13.96 -16.97 8.79
CA LEU A 953 13.93 -18.43 8.72
C LEU A 953 14.05 -18.86 7.26
N ARG A 954 14.98 -19.76 6.96
CA ARG A 954 15.06 -20.37 5.63
C ARG A 954 14.15 -21.60 5.56
N PHE A 955 13.53 -21.84 4.40
CA PHE A 955 12.76 -23.05 4.16
C PHE A 955 12.98 -23.61 2.75
N ARG A 956 12.84 -24.92 2.60
CA ARG A 956 12.80 -25.58 1.29
C ARG A 956 11.38 -25.53 0.72
N ARG A 957 11.24 -25.40 -0.60
CA ARG A 957 9.93 -25.30 -1.28
C ARG A 957 8.96 -26.45 -0.96
N ASP A 958 9.48 -27.67 -0.79
CA ASP A 958 8.74 -28.88 -0.42
C ASP A 958 8.33 -28.91 1.08
N GLY A 959 8.97 -28.10 1.92
CA GLY A 959 8.68 -27.92 3.34
C GLY A 959 7.61 -26.89 3.67
N ILE A 960 6.95 -26.28 2.66
CA ILE A 960 6.01 -25.16 2.87
C ILE A 960 4.87 -25.49 3.85
N GLU A 961 4.34 -26.71 3.84
CA GLU A 961 3.28 -27.09 4.79
C GLU A 961 3.79 -27.22 6.22
N ALA A 962 5.01 -27.73 6.40
CA ALA A 962 5.63 -27.82 7.71
C ALA A 962 5.89 -26.42 8.28
N LEU A 963 6.33 -25.48 7.42
CA LEU A 963 6.45 -24.07 7.77
C LEU A 963 5.10 -23.48 8.20
N MET A 964 4.03 -23.68 7.42
CA MET A 964 2.71 -23.14 7.77
C MET A 964 2.18 -23.71 9.10
N ARG A 965 2.40 -25.00 9.37
CA ARG A 965 2.07 -25.60 10.67
C ARG A 965 2.89 -25.00 11.81
N ALA A 966 4.17 -24.70 11.59
CA ALA A 966 5.01 -24.06 12.60
C ALA A 966 4.56 -22.61 12.88
N VAL A 967 4.14 -21.86 11.85
CA VAL A 967 3.54 -20.52 12.02
C VAL A 967 2.23 -20.60 12.82
N GLU A 968 1.34 -21.54 12.48
CA GLU A 968 0.10 -21.78 13.23
C GLU A 968 0.36 -22.18 14.70
N ALA A 969 1.39 -22.99 14.95
CA ALA A 969 1.76 -23.46 16.29
C ALA A 969 2.20 -22.33 17.24
N THR A 970 2.55 -21.14 16.74
CA THR A 970 2.82 -19.97 17.59
C THR A 970 1.59 -19.52 18.38
N GLY A 971 0.38 -19.93 17.97
CA GLY A 971 -0.89 -19.55 18.59
C GLY A 971 -1.38 -18.14 18.26
N TYR A 972 -0.54 -17.32 17.61
CA TYR A 972 -0.90 -16.00 17.10
C TYR A 972 -1.59 -16.08 15.74
N GLY A 973 -2.31 -15.04 15.37
CA GLY A 973 -3.08 -14.99 14.12
C GLY A 973 -3.50 -13.59 13.73
N LEU A 974 -2.59 -12.61 13.81
CA LEU A 974 -2.87 -11.20 13.51
C LEU A 974 -2.67 -10.88 12.03
N THR A 975 -1.42 -10.67 11.60
CA THR A 975 -1.08 -10.43 10.19
C THR A 975 -0.20 -11.52 9.61
N PHE A 976 -0.40 -11.80 8.33
CA PHE A 976 0.40 -12.75 7.55
C PHE A 976 0.60 -12.19 6.15
N GLY A 977 1.75 -12.43 5.54
CA GLY A 977 2.01 -12.02 4.17
C GLY A 977 2.60 -13.12 3.30
N VAL A 978 2.39 -12.99 1.99
CA VAL A 978 3.01 -13.84 0.99
C VAL A 978 3.49 -12.99 -0.20
N HIS A 979 4.75 -13.20 -0.59
CA HIS A 979 5.27 -12.75 -1.87
C HIS A 979 5.48 -13.95 -2.79
N SER A 980 4.68 -14.00 -3.85
CA SER A 980 4.73 -15.00 -4.90
C SER A 980 4.02 -14.49 -6.14
N ARG A 981 4.47 -14.95 -7.31
CA ARG A 981 3.79 -14.76 -8.60
C ARG A 981 3.03 -16.02 -9.05
N ILE A 982 2.95 -17.05 -8.20
CA ILE A 982 2.32 -18.33 -8.50
C ILE A 982 1.00 -18.40 -7.72
N ASP A 983 -0.11 -18.51 -8.43
CA ASP A 983 -1.44 -18.46 -7.80
C ASP A 983 -1.68 -19.71 -6.95
N GLU A 984 -1.25 -20.90 -7.39
CA GLU A 984 -1.25 -22.12 -6.57
C GLU A 984 -0.54 -21.89 -5.22
N THR A 985 0.62 -21.25 -5.22
CA THR A 985 1.36 -20.95 -3.98
C THR A 985 0.57 -19.97 -3.12
N ILE A 986 0.09 -18.86 -3.69
CA ILE A 986 -0.70 -17.86 -2.96
C ILE A 986 -1.92 -18.55 -2.34
N GLN A 987 -2.76 -19.20 -3.15
CA GLN A 987 -3.98 -19.85 -2.69
C GLN A 987 -3.72 -20.90 -1.61
N ARG A 988 -2.71 -21.74 -1.81
CA ARG A 988 -2.33 -22.78 -0.83
C ARG A 988 -1.92 -22.15 0.50
N VAL A 989 -1.03 -21.16 0.46
CA VAL A 989 -0.51 -20.50 1.66
C VAL A 989 -1.61 -19.71 2.35
N THR A 990 -2.43 -18.94 1.62
CA THR A 990 -3.53 -18.16 2.22
C THR A 990 -4.64 -19.04 2.79
N THR A 991 -4.86 -20.22 2.22
CA THR A 991 -5.83 -21.21 2.78
C THR A 991 -5.32 -21.83 4.07
N LEU A 992 -4.00 -22.09 4.16
CA LEU A 992 -3.36 -22.63 5.35
C LEU A 992 -3.11 -21.57 6.43
N ALA A 993 -3.00 -20.30 6.06
CA ALA A 993 -2.72 -19.20 6.98
C ALA A 993 -3.90 -18.99 7.95
N ARG A 994 -3.63 -19.23 9.23
CA ARG A 994 -4.54 -18.90 10.34
C ARG A 994 -4.25 -17.48 10.83
N ALA A 995 -4.56 -16.48 10.01
CA ALA A 995 -4.43 -15.07 10.36
C ALA A 995 -5.67 -14.27 9.99
N GLY A 996 -5.96 -13.23 10.78
CA GLY A 996 -7.08 -12.33 10.55
C GLY A 996 -6.86 -11.37 9.37
N ASN A 997 -5.62 -10.94 9.12
CA ASN A 997 -5.27 -10.04 8.01
C ASN A 997 -4.16 -10.67 7.15
N ILE A 998 -4.44 -10.84 5.86
CA ILE A 998 -3.52 -11.46 4.90
C ILE A 998 -3.14 -10.44 3.81
N TYR A 999 -1.86 -10.33 3.53
CA TYR A 999 -1.31 -9.39 2.55
C TYR A 999 -0.57 -10.14 1.43
N VAL A 1000 -0.90 -9.86 0.18
CA VAL A 1000 -0.30 -10.54 -0.98
C VAL A 1000 0.46 -9.53 -1.84
N ASN A 1001 1.77 -9.76 -2.01
CA ASN A 1001 2.69 -8.94 -2.78
C ASN A 1001 2.72 -7.45 -2.38
N ARG A 1002 2.68 -7.20 -1.06
CA ARG A 1002 2.76 -5.89 -0.41
C ARG A 1002 3.20 -6.05 1.05
N ASN A 1003 3.59 -4.93 1.67
CA ASN A 1003 3.81 -4.85 3.13
C ASN A 1003 2.59 -5.28 3.98
N LEU A 1004 2.85 -5.61 5.25
CA LEU A 1004 1.88 -6.16 6.21
C LEU A 1004 1.24 -5.11 7.13
N VAL A 1005 1.62 -3.84 7.00
CA VAL A 1005 1.28 -2.76 7.94
C VAL A 1005 0.31 -1.75 7.30
N GLY A 1006 -0.25 -0.85 8.12
CA GLY A 1006 -1.10 0.23 7.63
C GLY A 1006 -2.46 -0.24 7.10
N ALA A 1007 -3.13 -1.14 7.83
CA ALA A 1007 -4.50 -1.53 7.52
C ALA A 1007 -5.42 -0.30 7.51
N VAL A 1008 -6.25 -0.17 6.47
CA VAL A 1008 -7.14 0.99 6.27
C VAL A 1008 -8.54 0.63 6.74
N VAL A 1009 -9.11 1.47 7.61
CA VAL A 1009 -10.45 1.32 8.18
C VAL A 1009 -11.50 1.13 7.08
N GLY A 1010 -12.35 0.11 7.20
CA GLY A 1010 -13.39 -0.21 6.21
C GLY A 1010 -12.89 -0.81 4.89
N VAL A 1011 -11.57 -0.96 4.70
CA VAL A 1011 -10.97 -1.57 3.51
C VAL A 1011 -10.25 -2.87 3.86
N GLN A 1012 -9.40 -2.84 4.90
CA GLN A 1012 -8.85 -4.03 5.53
C GLN A 1012 -9.22 -4.03 7.02
N PRO A 1013 -10.48 -4.37 7.38
CA PRO A 1013 -10.87 -4.54 8.78
C PRO A 1013 -9.79 -5.29 9.57
N PHE A 1014 -9.36 -4.71 10.68
CA PHE A 1014 -8.12 -5.10 11.35
C PHE A 1014 -8.41 -5.81 12.67
N GLY A 1015 -7.75 -6.95 12.87
CA GLY A 1015 -7.87 -7.73 14.11
C GLY A 1015 -7.54 -9.20 13.88
N GLY A 1016 -7.06 -9.86 14.91
CA GLY A 1016 -6.61 -11.25 14.85
C GLY A 1016 -7.57 -12.23 15.50
N HIS A 1017 -7.10 -13.46 15.66
CA HIS A 1017 -7.73 -14.48 16.49
C HIS A 1017 -6.66 -15.27 17.26
N GLY A 1018 -7.06 -16.21 18.12
CA GLY A 1018 -6.12 -16.94 18.98
C GLY A 1018 -5.49 -15.99 20.00
N LEU A 1019 -4.16 -16.03 20.15
CA LEU A 1019 -3.43 -15.13 21.06
C LEU A 1019 -3.43 -13.67 20.61
N SER A 1020 -3.87 -13.39 19.38
CA SER A 1020 -3.88 -12.04 18.79
C SER A 1020 -5.16 -11.24 19.02
N GLY A 1021 -6.21 -11.88 19.52
CA GLY A 1021 -7.38 -11.15 19.97
C GLY A 1021 -8.67 -11.95 19.97
N THR A 1022 -9.71 -11.32 20.51
CA THR A 1022 -11.06 -11.89 20.60
C THR A 1022 -11.89 -11.60 19.35
N GLY A 1023 -11.57 -10.51 18.64
CA GLY A 1023 -12.47 -9.82 17.74
C GLY A 1023 -13.66 -9.18 18.47
N PRO A 1024 -14.63 -8.58 17.74
CA PRO A 1024 -14.61 -8.39 16.28
C PRO A 1024 -13.54 -7.39 15.82
N LYS A 1025 -13.27 -7.36 14.52
CA LYS A 1025 -12.26 -6.49 13.91
C LYS A 1025 -12.61 -5.02 14.04
N ALA A 1026 -11.63 -4.22 14.46
CA ALA A 1026 -11.71 -2.77 14.39
C ALA A 1026 -11.83 -2.32 12.92
N GLY A 1027 -12.67 -1.32 12.67
CA GLY A 1027 -12.95 -0.81 11.33
C GLY A 1027 -13.69 -1.81 10.45
N GLY A 1028 -14.29 -2.83 11.04
CA GLY A 1028 -15.13 -3.83 10.41
C GLY A 1028 -16.61 -3.68 10.77
N PRO A 1029 -17.50 -4.33 9.99
CA PRO A 1029 -18.94 -4.16 10.13
C PRO A 1029 -19.52 -4.79 11.40
N LEU A 1030 -18.82 -5.71 12.08
CA LEU A 1030 -19.34 -6.37 13.29
C LEU A 1030 -18.96 -5.66 14.59
N TYR A 1031 -18.09 -4.64 14.54
CA TYR A 1031 -17.49 -4.02 15.72
C TYR A 1031 -18.51 -3.35 16.65
N LEU A 1032 -19.34 -2.44 16.13
CA LEU A 1032 -20.32 -1.70 16.93
C LEU A 1032 -21.35 -2.62 17.60
N ARG A 1033 -21.67 -3.75 16.98
CA ARG A 1033 -22.68 -4.70 17.49
C ARG A 1033 -22.26 -5.35 18.80
N ARG A 1034 -20.95 -5.49 19.05
CA ARG A 1034 -20.42 -6.06 20.31
C ARG A 1034 -20.63 -5.13 21.50
N LEU A 1035 -20.93 -3.86 21.24
CA LEU A 1035 -21.13 -2.79 22.21
C LEU A 1035 -22.62 -2.53 22.51
N LEU A 1036 -23.48 -3.51 22.20
CA LEU A 1036 -24.93 -3.47 22.43
C LEU A 1036 -25.38 -4.59 23.38
N ALA A 1037 -26.27 -4.25 24.31
CA ALA A 1037 -26.96 -5.21 25.18
C ALA A 1037 -28.05 -6.00 24.44
N ALA A 1038 -28.73 -5.36 23.49
CA ALA A 1038 -29.75 -5.99 22.65
C ALA A 1038 -29.63 -5.49 21.21
N ARG A 1039 -29.87 -6.38 20.25
CA ARG A 1039 -29.80 -6.10 18.80
C ARG A 1039 -30.61 -7.12 17.99
N PRO A 1040 -31.05 -6.77 16.77
CA PRO A 1040 -31.68 -7.73 15.85
C PRO A 1040 -30.73 -8.86 15.45
N ALA A 1041 -31.25 -10.07 15.19
CA ALA A 1041 -30.44 -11.19 14.68
C ALA A 1041 -29.82 -10.88 13.30
N ALA A 1042 -30.54 -10.15 12.45
CA ALA A 1042 -30.01 -9.68 11.17
C ALA A 1042 -28.87 -8.66 11.40
N THR A 1043 -27.75 -8.90 10.75
CA THR A 1043 -26.54 -8.06 10.87
C THR A 1043 -26.52 -6.87 9.92
N GLY A 1044 -27.38 -6.87 8.90
CA GLY A 1044 -27.33 -5.91 7.78
C GLY A 1044 -26.33 -6.31 6.69
N LEU A 1045 -25.50 -7.33 6.93
CA LEU A 1045 -24.67 -7.97 5.92
C LEU A 1045 -25.50 -8.94 5.07
N LEU A 1046 -25.03 -9.23 3.86
CA LEU A 1046 -25.61 -10.28 3.03
C LEU A 1046 -25.51 -11.62 3.77
N ALA A 1047 -26.63 -12.31 3.92
CA ALA A 1047 -26.66 -13.63 4.52
C ALA A 1047 -25.89 -14.63 3.65
N GLY A 1048 -25.19 -15.55 4.31
CA GLY A 1048 -24.48 -16.62 3.62
C GLY A 1048 -25.40 -17.75 3.18
N ALA A 1049 -24.83 -18.76 2.51
CA ALA A 1049 -25.57 -19.98 2.23
C ALA A 1049 -25.87 -20.72 3.54
N VAL A 1050 -27.14 -21.08 3.78
CA VAL A 1050 -27.51 -21.86 4.96
C VAL A 1050 -26.73 -23.18 4.96
N PRO A 1051 -26.00 -23.52 6.04
CA PRO A 1051 -25.22 -24.75 6.07
C PRO A 1051 -26.08 -26.02 6.02
N GLU A 1052 -25.59 -27.07 5.36
CA GLU A 1052 -26.32 -28.35 5.24
C GLU A 1052 -26.57 -29.02 6.59
N HIS A 1053 -25.57 -28.99 7.48
CA HIS A 1053 -25.71 -29.50 8.84
C HIS A 1053 -26.77 -28.74 9.65
N LEU A 1054 -26.96 -27.43 9.41
CA LEU A 1054 -28.04 -26.68 10.05
C LEU A 1054 -29.41 -27.12 9.51
N ARG A 1055 -29.54 -27.35 8.20
CA ARG A 1055 -30.78 -27.90 7.61
C ARG A 1055 -31.10 -29.28 8.18
N ALA A 1056 -30.10 -30.15 8.29
CA ALA A 1056 -30.26 -31.47 8.89
C ALA A 1056 -30.69 -31.38 10.37
N TRP A 1057 -30.14 -30.41 11.10
CA TRP A 1057 -30.53 -30.13 12.49
C TRP A 1057 -31.97 -29.63 12.60
N ALA A 1058 -32.38 -28.65 11.78
CA ALA A 1058 -33.75 -28.15 11.75
C ALA A 1058 -34.76 -29.26 11.38
N ALA A 1059 -34.44 -30.10 10.40
CA ALA A 1059 -35.27 -31.24 10.01
C ALA A 1059 -35.38 -32.29 11.14
N TRP A 1060 -34.28 -32.55 11.86
CA TRP A 1060 -34.28 -33.45 13.01
C TRP A 1060 -35.15 -32.91 14.16
N LEU A 1061 -35.06 -31.61 14.47
CA LEU A 1061 -35.94 -30.95 15.44
C LEU A 1061 -37.41 -31.03 15.03
N ALA A 1062 -37.72 -30.72 13.76
CA ALA A 1062 -39.08 -30.79 13.24
C ALA A 1062 -39.66 -32.22 13.32
N GLY A 1063 -38.86 -33.23 12.99
CA GLY A 1063 -39.25 -34.65 13.10
C GLY A 1063 -39.55 -35.12 14.53
N ARG A 1064 -39.11 -34.36 15.55
CA ARG A 1064 -39.39 -34.60 16.97
C ARG A 1064 -40.60 -33.81 17.49
N GLY A 1065 -41.28 -33.05 16.64
CA GLY A 1065 -42.38 -32.18 17.04
C GLY A 1065 -41.92 -30.83 17.62
N GLU A 1066 -40.63 -30.49 17.52
CA GLU A 1066 -40.08 -29.22 18.00
C GLU A 1066 -40.15 -28.12 16.93
N ALA A 1067 -41.36 -27.84 16.43
CA ALA A 1067 -41.58 -26.95 15.30
C ALA A 1067 -41.03 -25.51 15.51
N VAL A 1068 -41.11 -24.99 16.73
CA VAL A 1068 -40.59 -23.65 17.07
C VAL A 1068 -39.06 -23.61 16.97
N ALA A 1069 -38.37 -24.58 17.56
CA ALA A 1069 -36.90 -24.65 17.52
C ALA A 1069 -36.38 -24.87 16.09
N ALA A 1070 -37.10 -25.64 15.27
CA ALA A 1070 -36.80 -25.81 13.85
C ALA A 1070 -36.94 -24.49 13.08
N ALA A 1071 -38.03 -23.76 13.28
CA ALA A 1071 -38.24 -22.45 12.64
C ALA A 1071 -37.21 -21.40 13.08
N GLU A 1072 -36.81 -21.40 14.36
CA GLU A 1072 -35.72 -20.56 14.86
C GLU A 1072 -34.39 -20.89 14.19
N ALA A 1073 -34.10 -22.18 13.96
CA ALA A 1073 -32.89 -22.61 13.26
C ALA A 1073 -32.87 -22.16 11.81
N GLU A 1074 -34.00 -22.26 11.10
CA GLU A 1074 -34.13 -21.76 9.73
C GLU A 1074 -33.96 -20.23 9.67
N ALA A 1075 -34.63 -19.49 10.57
CA ALA A 1075 -34.55 -18.04 10.63
C ALA A 1075 -33.13 -17.54 10.94
N LEU A 1076 -32.45 -18.17 11.92
CA LEU A 1076 -31.08 -17.80 12.27
C LEU A 1076 -30.10 -18.16 11.15
N GLY A 1077 -30.30 -19.30 10.49
CA GLY A 1077 -29.53 -19.68 9.30
C GLY A 1077 -29.66 -18.65 8.17
N ALA A 1078 -30.87 -18.13 7.95
CA ALA A 1078 -31.12 -17.11 6.94
C ALA A 1078 -30.60 -15.70 7.30
N ALA A 1079 -30.29 -15.44 8.58
CA ALA A 1079 -29.81 -14.14 9.05
C ALA A 1079 -28.28 -14.09 9.27
N THR A 1080 -27.65 -15.26 9.46
CA THR A 1080 -26.21 -15.35 9.80
C THR A 1080 -25.36 -15.16 8.54
N PRO A 1081 -24.35 -14.27 8.54
CA PRO A 1081 -23.49 -14.07 7.39
C PRO A 1081 -22.38 -15.14 7.34
N ALA A 1082 -22.69 -16.43 7.52
CA ALA A 1082 -21.68 -17.49 7.54
C ALA A 1082 -21.17 -17.80 6.13
N GLY A 1083 -19.85 -17.75 5.91
CA GLY A 1083 -19.27 -17.97 4.58
C GLY A 1083 -19.46 -16.78 3.62
N LEU A 1084 -19.75 -15.59 4.14
CA LEU A 1084 -19.81 -14.36 3.36
C LEU A 1084 -18.43 -14.05 2.78
N VAL A 1085 -18.38 -13.59 1.53
CA VAL A 1085 -17.19 -13.00 0.91
C VAL A 1085 -17.62 -11.74 0.17
N LEU A 1086 -16.96 -10.62 0.47
CA LEU A 1086 -17.20 -9.31 -0.12
C LEU A 1086 -15.89 -8.72 -0.66
N GLU A 1087 -15.93 -8.04 -1.79
CA GLU A 1087 -14.88 -7.10 -2.20
C GLU A 1087 -15.21 -5.73 -1.62
N LEU A 1088 -14.32 -5.16 -0.83
CA LEU A 1088 -14.48 -3.87 -0.19
C LEU A 1088 -13.94 -2.76 -1.11
N PRO A 1089 -14.64 -1.60 -1.20
CA PRO A 1089 -14.15 -0.44 -1.94
C PRO A 1089 -12.77 0.00 -1.44
N GLY A 1090 -11.88 0.37 -2.35
CA GLY A 1090 -10.51 0.75 -2.01
C GLY A 1090 -9.75 1.32 -3.22
N PRO A 1091 -8.45 1.60 -3.06
CA PRO A 1091 -7.64 2.20 -4.11
C PRO A 1091 -7.50 1.26 -5.32
N VAL A 1092 -7.28 1.86 -6.50
CA VAL A 1092 -6.95 1.10 -7.70
C VAL A 1092 -5.63 0.36 -7.55
N GLY A 1093 -5.48 -0.77 -8.25
CA GLY A 1093 -4.26 -1.58 -8.18
C GLY A 1093 -4.17 -2.39 -6.90
N GLU A 1094 -5.29 -2.51 -6.18
CA GLU A 1094 -5.50 -3.39 -5.05
C GLU A 1094 -6.85 -4.10 -5.21
N ARG A 1095 -6.93 -5.30 -4.63
CA ARG A 1095 -8.20 -5.98 -4.36
C ARG A 1095 -8.25 -6.29 -2.88
N ASN A 1096 -9.30 -5.83 -2.22
CA ASN A 1096 -9.48 -6.00 -0.79
C ASN A 1096 -10.74 -6.83 -0.57
N THR A 1097 -10.58 -8.02 0.01
CA THR A 1097 -11.72 -8.89 0.33
C THR A 1097 -11.89 -9.02 1.82
N TYR A 1098 -13.14 -9.15 2.23
CA TYR A 1098 -13.56 -9.44 3.58
C TYR A 1098 -14.40 -10.71 3.55
N ALA A 1099 -14.07 -11.67 4.39
CA ALA A 1099 -14.77 -12.93 4.49
C ALA A 1099 -15.09 -13.27 5.95
N THR A 1100 -16.13 -14.08 6.14
CA THR A 1100 -16.47 -14.66 7.44
C THR A 1100 -16.35 -16.18 7.39
N GLU A 1101 -15.67 -16.74 8.37
CA GLU A 1101 -15.40 -18.16 8.47
C GLU A 1101 -15.91 -18.71 9.81
N PRO A 1102 -16.20 -20.01 9.91
CA PRO A 1102 -16.49 -20.63 11.20
C PRO A 1102 -15.31 -20.47 12.16
N ARG A 1103 -15.60 -20.16 13.41
CA ARG A 1103 -14.61 -20.04 14.49
C ARG A 1103 -14.01 -21.37 14.94
N GLY A 1104 -14.72 -22.48 14.75
CA GLY A 1104 -14.22 -23.82 15.03
C GLY A 1104 -15.17 -24.61 15.92
N SER A 1105 -14.70 -25.00 17.11
CA SER A 1105 -15.49 -25.74 18.09
C SER A 1105 -16.09 -24.81 19.14
N VAL A 1106 -17.41 -24.90 19.33
CA VAL A 1106 -18.17 -24.08 20.28
C VAL A 1106 -18.73 -24.97 21.37
N LEU A 1107 -18.45 -24.66 22.63
CA LEU A 1107 -19.01 -25.39 23.78
C LEU A 1107 -20.43 -24.91 24.06
N CYS A 1108 -21.39 -25.82 23.96
CA CYS A 1108 -22.79 -25.60 24.30
C CYS A 1108 -23.05 -26.19 25.69
N HIS A 1109 -23.26 -25.31 26.68
CA HIS A 1109 -23.62 -25.69 28.04
C HIS A 1109 -24.98 -25.09 28.39
N ALA A 1110 -25.98 -25.93 28.66
CA ALA A 1110 -27.31 -25.49 29.04
C ALA A 1110 -27.89 -26.37 30.16
N ALA A 1111 -28.72 -25.79 31.03
CA ALA A 1111 -29.42 -26.50 32.10
C ALA A 1111 -30.68 -27.24 31.61
N ASP A 1112 -31.27 -26.79 30.50
CA ASP A 1112 -32.49 -27.35 29.91
C ASP A 1112 -32.32 -27.65 28.40
N ALA A 1113 -33.15 -28.54 27.87
CA ALA A 1113 -33.06 -29.02 26.48
C ALA A 1113 -33.35 -27.91 25.44
N ALA A 1114 -34.30 -27.01 25.71
CA ALA A 1114 -34.65 -25.95 24.75
C ALA A 1114 -33.50 -24.95 24.58
N THR A 1115 -32.86 -24.56 25.68
CA THR A 1115 -31.67 -23.69 25.64
C THR A 1115 -30.47 -24.42 25.03
N LEU A 1116 -30.33 -25.71 25.27
CA LEU A 1116 -29.31 -26.53 24.58
C LEU A 1116 -29.54 -26.51 23.07
N HIS A 1117 -30.77 -26.71 22.60
CA HIS A 1117 -31.09 -26.70 21.18
C HIS A 1117 -30.80 -25.34 20.54
N ARG A 1118 -31.11 -24.23 21.22
CA ARG A 1118 -30.75 -22.87 20.76
C ARG A 1118 -29.23 -22.66 20.69
N ALA A 1119 -28.47 -23.18 21.65
CA ALA A 1119 -27.01 -23.10 21.63
C ALA A 1119 -26.43 -23.89 20.44
N ILE A 1120 -26.90 -25.13 20.23
CA ILE A 1120 -26.50 -25.96 19.09
C ILE A 1120 -26.89 -25.27 17.78
N THR A 1121 -28.11 -24.75 17.67
CA THR A 1121 -28.59 -23.98 16.52
C THR A 1121 -27.67 -22.81 16.19
N ALA A 1122 -27.29 -21.99 17.18
CA ALA A 1122 -26.40 -20.85 16.96
C ALA A 1122 -24.99 -21.26 16.50
N ALA A 1123 -24.42 -22.30 17.11
CA ALA A 1123 -23.13 -22.85 16.70
C ALA A 1123 -23.18 -23.36 15.24
N LEU A 1124 -24.17 -24.18 14.92
CA LEU A 1124 -24.35 -24.76 13.58
C LEU A 1124 -24.67 -23.69 12.53
N ALA A 1125 -25.45 -22.66 12.86
CA ALA A 1125 -25.80 -21.56 11.95
C ALA A 1125 -24.58 -20.75 11.52
N ALA A 1126 -23.61 -20.56 12.42
CA ALA A 1126 -22.32 -19.96 12.12
C ALA A 1126 -21.30 -20.95 11.51
N GLY A 1127 -21.71 -22.18 11.19
CA GLY A 1127 -20.86 -23.20 10.55
C GLY A 1127 -19.90 -23.92 11.50
N ASN A 1128 -20.10 -23.81 12.81
CA ASN A 1128 -19.20 -24.39 13.82
C ASN A 1128 -19.60 -25.80 14.21
N ARG A 1129 -18.67 -26.51 14.87
CA ARG A 1129 -18.98 -27.75 15.60
C ARG A 1129 -19.55 -27.41 16.97
N ALA A 1130 -20.66 -28.02 17.35
CA ALA A 1130 -21.27 -27.89 18.66
C ALA A 1130 -20.79 -29.01 19.59
N LEU A 1131 -20.15 -28.62 20.69
CA LEU A 1131 -19.65 -29.51 21.73
C LEU A 1131 -20.58 -29.43 22.95
N VAL A 1132 -21.38 -30.47 23.20
CA VAL A 1132 -22.34 -30.52 24.31
C VAL A 1132 -21.62 -30.87 25.61
N ALA A 1133 -21.70 -29.98 26.61
CA ALA A 1133 -21.02 -30.18 27.89
C ALA A 1133 -21.63 -31.34 28.71
N ALA A 1134 -20.78 -32.21 29.28
CA ALA A 1134 -21.23 -33.39 30.05
C ALA A 1134 -22.02 -33.09 31.35
N GLY A 1135 -21.92 -31.86 31.89
CA GLY A 1135 -22.48 -31.44 33.17
C GLY A 1135 -23.80 -30.65 33.10
N GLY A 1136 -24.54 -30.73 31.98
CA GLY A 1136 -25.83 -30.05 31.77
C GLY A 1136 -26.88 -30.95 31.11
N ALA A 1137 -27.85 -30.33 30.43
CA ALA A 1137 -28.82 -31.02 29.59
C ALA A 1137 -28.11 -31.87 28.53
N ARG A 1138 -28.71 -33.02 28.19
CA ARG A 1138 -28.18 -33.97 27.21
C ARG A 1138 -29.11 -34.07 26.00
N LEU A 1139 -28.57 -34.57 24.90
CA LEU A 1139 -29.38 -34.93 23.75
C LEU A 1139 -30.18 -36.20 24.08
N GLU A 1140 -31.51 -36.10 24.00
CA GLU A 1140 -32.43 -37.18 24.43
C GLU A 1140 -32.62 -38.28 23.36
N ALA A 1141 -31.93 -38.20 22.21
CA ALA A 1141 -32.06 -39.16 21.12
C ALA A 1141 -30.81 -39.22 20.22
N PRO A 1142 -30.62 -40.34 19.49
CA PRO A 1142 -29.53 -40.48 18.54
C PRO A 1142 -29.64 -39.44 17.42
N LEU A 1143 -28.51 -38.81 17.11
CA LEU A 1143 -28.37 -37.90 15.98
C LEU A 1143 -28.28 -38.69 14.67
N PRO A 1144 -28.84 -38.17 13.55
CA PRO A 1144 -28.65 -38.76 12.24
C PRO A 1144 -27.16 -38.71 11.84
N PRO A 1145 -26.69 -39.61 10.96
CA PRO A 1145 -25.28 -39.63 10.51
C PRO A 1145 -24.77 -38.27 9.99
N ALA A 1146 -25.64 -37.49 9.35
CA ALA A 1146 -25.33 -36.15 8.85
C ALA A 1146 -24.92 -35.14 9.95
N LEU A 1147 -25.26 -35.41 11.21
CA LEU A 1147 -24.95 -34.53 12.37
C LEU A 1147 -23.86 -35.09 13.29
N ALA A 1148 -23.47 -36.36 13.13
CA ALA A 1148 -22.53 -37.03 14.03
C ALA A 1148 -21.13 -36.38 14.07
N GLY A 1149 -20.70 -35.73 12.98
CA GLY A 1149 -19.45 -34.97 12.92
C GLY A 1149 -19.55 -33.52 13.42
N TRP A 1150 -20.76 -33.02 13.64
CA TRP A 1150 -21.06 -31.62 13.92
C TRP A 1150 -21.52 -31.36 15.34
N VAL A 1151 -22.22 -32.32 15.95
CA VAL A 1151 -22.70 -32.24 17.32
C VAL A 1151 -22.17 -33.43 18.10
N ARG A 1152 -21.37 -33.18 19.13
CA ARG A 1152 -20.69 -34.22 19.92
C ARG A 1152 -20.70 -33.89 21.40
N GLU A 1153 -20.79 -34.90 22.26
CA GLU A 1153 -20.56 -34.70 23.69
C GLU A 1153 -19.08 -34.41 23.95
N ALA A 1154 -18.80 -33.47 24.85
CA ALA A 1154 -17.47 -33.06 25.24
C ALA A 1154 -17.18 -33.39 26.70
N GLY A 1155 -16.09 -34.13 26.92
CA GLY A 1155 -15.48 -34.31 28.23
C GLY A 1155 -14.52 -33.16 28.58
N PRO A 1156 -13.98 -33.11 29.81
CA PRO A 1156 -13.07 -32.05 30.26
C PRO A 1156 -11.84 -31.85 29.36
N ALA A 1157 -11.34 -32.92 28.73
CA ALA A 1157 -10.18 -32.88 27.83
C ALA A 1157 -10.42 -32.09 26.53
N ALA A 1158 -11.67 -31.74 26.20
CA ALA A 1158 -12.00 -30.97 24.99
C ALA A 1158 -11.94 -29.45 25.20
N LEU A 1159 -11.81 -28.97 26.45
CA LEU A 1159 -11.82 -27.54 26.78
C LEU A 1159 -10.70 -26.72 26.12
N PRO A 1160 -9.45 -27.22 25.98
CA PRO A 1160 -8.39 -26.48 25.27
C PRO A 1160 -8.68 -26.22 23.79
N ASP A 1161 -9.54 -27.04 23.16
CA ASP A 1161 -9.91 -26.91 21.74
C ASP A 1161 -11.14 -26.00 21.52
N VAL A 1162 -11.75 -25.49 22.59
CA VAL A 1162 -12.95 -24.65 22.54
C VAL A 1162 -12.57 -23.22 22.17
N GLN A 1163 -13.23 -22.69 21.13
CA GLN A 1163 -12.97 -21.35 20.61
C GLN A 1163 -14.03 -20.33 21.03
N ALA A 1164 -15.19 -20.76 21.53
CA ALA A 1164 -16.22 -19.93 22.13
C ALA A 1164 -17.16 -20.78 23.00
N VAL A 1165 -17.85 -20.15 23.95
CA VAL A 1165 -18.81 -20.82 24.85
C VAL A 1165 -20.19 -20.18 24.74
N LEU A 1166 -21.22 -21.00 24.58
CA LEU A 1166 -22.63 -20.64 24.71
C LEU A 1166 -23.18 -21.24 26.01
N PHE A 1167 -23.64 -20.39 26.92
CA PHE A 1167 -24.04 -20.78 28.27
C PHE A 1167 -25.51 -20.44 28.56
N GLY A 1168 -26.24 -21.39 29.16
CA GLY A 1168 -27.58 -21.19 29.70
C GLY A 1168 -27.76 -21.90 31.04
N GLY A 1169 -27.71 -21.17 32.15
CA GLY A 1169 -27.76 -21.74 33.50
C GLY A 1169 -27.78 -20.65 34.56
N THR A 1170 -27.40 -20.98 35.80
CA THR A 1170 -27.36 -19.98 36.88
C THR A 1170 -26.16 -19.04 36.76
N GLU A 1171 -26.26 -17.85 37.36
CA GLU A 1171 -25.18 -16.87 37.38
C GLU A 1171 -23.92 -17.39 38.10
N GLU A 1172 -24.10 -18.18 39.17
CA GLU A 1172 -22.99 -18.79 39.90
C GLU A 1172 -22.22 -19.77 39.03
N ALA A 1173 -22.94 -20.61 38.27
CA ALA A 1173 -22.33 -21.57 37.35
C ALA A 1173 -21.63 -20.86 36.17
N LEU A 1174 -22.21 -19.76 35.67
CA LEU A 1174 -21.59 -18.93 34.63
C LEU A 1174 -20.27 -18.31 35.12
N LYS A 1175 -20.25 -17.74 36.33
CA LYS A 1175 -19.04 -17.17 36.94
C LYS A 1175 -17.98 -18.24 37.16
N ALA A 1176 -18.36 -19.41 37.69
CA ALA A 1176 -17.43 -20.52 37.88
C ALA A 1176 -16.81 -20.99 36.56
N LEU A 1177 -17.61 -21.10 35.50
CA LEU A 1177 -17.12 -21.45 34.16
C LEU A 1177 -16.19 -20.37 33.59
N ALA A 1178 -16.59 -19.10 33.68
CA ALA A 1178 -15.77 -17.99 33.18
C ALA A 1178 -14.42 -17.91 33.90
N GLN A 1179 -14.41 -18.10 35.23
CA GLN A 1179 -13.18 -18.13 36.03
C GLN A 1179 -12.28 -19.31 35.66
N HIS A 1180 -12.86 -20.49 35.45
CA HIS A 1180 -12.12 -21.65 34.99
C HIS A 1180 -11.46 -21.39 33.62
N LEU A 1181 -12.22 -20.88 32.65
CA LEU A 1181 -11.70 -20.53 31.32
C LEU A 1181 -10.61 -19.45 31.40
N ALA A 1182 -10.78 -18.45 32.26
CA ALA A 1182 -9.77 -17.40 32.45
C ALA A 1182 -8.46 -17.94 33.05
N SER A 1183 -8.52 -19.03 33.82
CA SER A 1183 -7.35 -19.70 34.41
C SER A 1183 -6.56 -20.58 33.44
N LEU A 1184 -7.13 -20.91 32.27
CA LEU A 1184 -6.44 -21.71 31.26
C LEU A 1184 -5.37 -20.88 30.54
N ASP A 1185 -4.27 -21.53 30.19
CA ASP A 1185 -3.28 -20.98 29.26
C ASP A 1185 -3.87 -20.84 27.84
N GLY A 1186 -3.27 -19.99 27.02
CA GLY A 1186 -3.68 -19.78 25.63
C GLY A 1186 -4.67 -18.64 25.42
N PRO A 1187 -5.49 -18.70 24.35
CA PRO A 1187 -6.31 -17.57 23.90
C PRO A 1187 -7.44 -17.23 24.87
N ILE A 1188 -7.95 -16.00 24.76
CA ILE A 1188 -9.16 -15.58 25.48
C ILE A 1188 -10.37 -16.21 24.79
N VAL A 1189 -11.02 -17.17 25.48
CA VAL A 1189 -12.25 -17.80 24.99
C VAL A 1189 -13.46 -16.92 25.31
N PRO A 1190 -14.18 -16.37 24.30
CA PRO A 1190 -15.38 -15.57 24.53
C PRO A 1190 -16.53 -16.43 25.08
N VAL A 1191 -17.20 -15.90 26.10
CA VAL A 1191 -18.38 -16.52 26.72
C VAL A 1191 -19.61 -15.69 26.41
N HIS A 1192 -20.65 -16.33 25.88
CA HIS A 1192 -21.94 -15.72 25.60
C HIS A 1192 -23.02 -16.45 26.40
N ALA A 1193 -23.66 -15.74 27.31
CA ALA A 1193 -24.84 -16.25 28.01
C ALA A 1193 -26.12 -15.88 27.27
N ILE A 1194 -27.15 -16.71 27.39
CA ILE A 1194 -28.49 -16.36 26.90
C ILE A 1194 -29.05 -15.22 27.74
N GLY A 1195 -29.39 -14.10 27.11
CA GLY A 1195 -29.94 -12.92 27.77
C GLY A 1195 -31.22 -12.45 27.08
N GLY A 1196 -32.33 -12.42 27.82
CA GLY A 1196 -33.62 -11.85 27.36
C GLY A 1196 -34.12 -12.35 26.00
N GLU A 1197 -34.79 -11.48 25.25
CA GLU A 1197 -35.46 -11.79 23.97
C GLU A 1197 -34.49 -12.02 22.78
N SER A 1198 -33.18 -11.78 22.92
CA SER A 1198 -32.24 -11.67 21.78
C SER A 1198 -31.48 -12.96 21.40
N GLY A 1199 -31.69 -14.07 22.11
CA GLY A 1199 -31.04 -15.36 21.79
C GLY A 1199 -29.51 -15.35 21.87
N PHE A 1200 -28.85 -16.38 21.31
CA PHE A 1200 -27.39 -16.45 21.26
C PHE A 1200 -26.83 -15.68 20.04
N PRO A 1201 -25.68 -14.99 20.21
CA PRO A 1201 -25.14 -14.10 19.18
C PRO A 1201 -24.30 -14.85 18.13
N ALA A 1202 -24.96 -15.43 17.12
CA ALA A 1202 -24.30 -16.24 16.10
C ALA A 1202 -23.21 -15.48 15.32
N GLU A 1203 -23.33 -14.16 15.15
CA GLU A 1203 -22.33 -13.36 14.44
C GLU A 1203 -20.97 -13.30 15.16
N PHE A 1204 -20.91 -13.51 16.47
CA PHE A 1204 -19.66 -13.55 17.23
C PHE A 1204 -19.03 -14.95 17.28
N LEU A 1205 -19.72 -15.95 16.72
CA LEU A 1205 -19.20 -17.30 16.49
C LEU A 1205 -18.52 -17.42 15.11
N LEU A 1206 -18.36 -16.30 14.40
CA LEU A 1206 -17.61 -16.20 13.16
C LEU A 1206 -16.21 -15.62 13.44
N LEU A 1207 -15.27 -15.98 12.59
CA LEU A 1207 -14.00 -15.29 12.41
C LEU A 1207 -14.09 -14.41 11.18
N GLU A 1208 -13.57 -13.21 11.28
CA GLU A 1208 -13.47 -12.30 10.16
C GLU A 1208 -12.06 -12.43 9.55
N ARG A 1209 -11.98 -12.48 8.22
CA ARG A 1209 -10.71 -12.53 7.48
C ARG A 1209 -10.67 -11.40 6.46
N SER A 1210 -9.60 -10.62 6.47
CA SER A 1210 -9.31 -9.63 5.43
C SER A 1210 -8.15 -10.11 4.57
N VAL A 1211 -8.29 -10.04 3.25
CA VAL A 1211 -7.20 -10.32 2.30
C VAL A 1211 -7.00 -9.10 1.41
N SER A 1212 -5.79 -8.55 1.41
CA SER A 1212 -5.40 -7.43 0.55
C SER A 1212 -4.36 -7.87 -0.47
N THR A 1213 -4.72 -7.84 -1.74
CA THR A 1213 -3.86 -8.24 -2.85
C THR A 1213 -3.41 -7.03 -3.64
N ASN A 1214 -2.10 -6.83 -3.77
CA ASN A 1214 -1.54 -5.84 -4.69
C ASN A 1214 -1.63 -6.37 -6.14
N THR A 1215 -2.68 -5.97 -6.85
CA THR A 1215 -2.89 -6.40 -8.25
C THR A 1215 -1.98 -5.67 -9.23
N ALA A 1216 -1.20 -4.68 -8.78
CA ALA A 1216 -0.22 -3.95 -9.58
C ALA A 1216 1.22 -4.47 -9.41
N ALA A 1217 1.46 -5.50 -8.59
CA ALA A 1217 2.79 -6.02 -8.28
C ALA A 1217 3.59 -6.51 -9.51
N ALA A 1218 2.90 -6.83 -10.61
CA ALA A 1218 3.54 -7.22 -11.87
C ALA A 1218 4.24 -6.04 -12.59
N GLY A 1219 4.02 -4.80 -12.17
CA GLY A 1219 4.57 -3.59 -12.81
C GLY A 1219 3.53 -2.71 -13.52
N GLY A 1220 2.23 -2.93 -13.26
CA GLY A 1220 1.16 -2.02 -13.63
C GLY A 1220 -0.24 -2.63 -13.49
N ASN A 1221 -1.28 -1.86 -13.85
CA ASN A 1221 -2.67 -2.13 -13.48
C ASN A 1221 -3.59 -2.42 -14.68
N ALA A 1222 -3.97 -3.69 -14.84
CA ALA A 1222 -4.82 -4.16 -15.93
C ALA A 1222 -6.20 -3.49 -16.01
N LYS A 1223 -6.85 -3.21 -14.87
CA LYS A 1223 -8.17 -2.52 -14.86
C LYS A 1223 -8.03 -1.10 -15.45
N LEU A 1224 -6.95 -0.42 -15.09
CA LEU A 1224 -6.64 0.92 -15.56
C LEU A 1224 -6.23 0.97 -17.04
N MET A 1225 -5.61 -0.08 -17.59
CA MET A 1225 -5.28 -0.16 -19.03
C MET A 1225 -6.51 -0.09 -19.96
N MET A 1226 -7.69 -0.44 -19.45
CA MET A 1226 -8.96 -0.35 -20.17
C MET A 1226 -9.62 1.04 -20.06
N LEU A 1227 -9.07 1.91 -19.21
CA LEU A 1227 -9.50 3.30 -19.05
C LEU A 1227 -8.56 4.21 -19.86
N GLY A 1228 -9.13 5.18 -20.58
CA GLY A 1228 -8.37 6.12 -21.40
C GLY A 1228 -9.17 7.37 -21.67
#